data_AF-A0A1X7AFU6-F1
#
_entry.id   AF-A0A1X7AFU6-F1
#
_cell.length_a   1.000
_cell.length_b   1.000
_cell.length_c   1.000
_cell.angle_alpha   90.00
_cell.angle_beta   90.00
_cell.angle_gamma   90.00
#
_symmetry.space_group_name_H-M   'P 1'
#
loop_
_entity.id
_entity.type
_entity.pdbx_description
1 polymer ?
#
loop_
_entity_poly.entity_id
_entity_poly.type
_entity_poly.pdbx_seq_one_letter_code
_entity_poly.pdbx_strand_id
1 'polypeptide(L)'
;MTKTTRSPLTVSRPKLLAVALAGILTVGCSALPSATTATNSAVAQQALPEVQIPFEKFTLDNGLTVIVNEDRKAPVVAVNVWYKVGSKDEKLGLRGFAHLFEHLMFQGSENYQGEFFVPFKQAGATDQNGTTSTDRTNYFQTVPKPALDMALWMESDRMGHFKGAISQETLDEQREVVKNEKRQGENRPYGKVWSRVAEQTFPNGHPYSWSTIGYMEDLNAASLDMVKDWFAKYYGPSNAVLVLSGDIDVATAKEKVQKYFGDIPAGEPLSKMGSWIAKRTEDKRDFMQDRVPQSRLMKVWNTPESGTVDASNLSLISDVLGGGRNSRLYKRLVLEDQLATDVSAFFYDRQMAGQLFVSADAKPGVTLEQIEKAMDDEMAIFLAEGPTQEELDRIRFSQAASFVRGTERVGGFGGKSDILAWGEVNHDDPAFYQKSGEMVKAATPASIRETADEWLNSGAYILEVTPFPQYSNAKEGADRSKVPTAGDTVKVALPELERAQLDNGLKVVLANRPQTPIVGMEFLFDAGLSARGNQPALPGLTMAMLDEGTTNRDNLQIAAELETIGSSISTGNGLDSSSITLDSLTVSLDQSLDIVSDLIMNPTFEQDDLERVRTNLVEGIRQEKSSPNKIIARVLPELVYGKGHAYATPWSGSGTVDSLEKLNQDDLRSFWKTWLRPDNATLVVTGDITMDELLPKLNKALANWQAPAEALPKKEITEGKAAEKSKVYLVDYPASGQSMIIASQLVTPSNDKDTLAFNAMNDIIGGQFTARVNMNLREDKGWTYGAWSYAKSAKGQRPFLVNTSVQADKTGASMAEIAKEFDQFLAKKPATADELDLVKQNRIRKLPGSYETNSALLGSISNLVEYNLPEEDLYKYGEKVEALNLKEIRSIANKYLTPDNFVWLVAGDINVIRPQIEKLGLGEIVVLDKEGNPVAK
;
A
#
# COMPACT_ATOMS: atom_id res chain seq x y z
N MET A 1 19.45 -45.81 -47.80
CA MET A 1 19.44 -47.29 -47.85
C MET A 1 18.74 -47.83 -46.60
N THR A 2 18.28 -49.08 -46.59
CA THR A 2 18.02 -49.98 -45.41
C THR A 2 17.37 -49.39 -44.15
N LYS A 3 16.11 -49.75 -43.82
CA LYS A 3 15.71 -50.87 -42.89
C LYS A 3 15.97 -50.56 -41.38
N THR A 4 15.12 -50.88 -40.39
CA THR A 4 13.81 -51.58 -40.39
C THR A 4 12.98 -51.33 -39.11
N THR A 5 11.66 -51.21 -39.29
CA THR A 5 10.52 -51.62 -38.42
C THR A 5 10.77 -52.40 -37.11
N ARG A 6 9.95 -52.14 -36.07
CA ARG A 6 8.80 -53.03 -35.70
C ARG A 6 7.89 -52.52 -34.56
N SER A 7 6.58 -52.57 -34.82
CA SER A 7 5.47 -52.73 -33.85
C SER A 7 5.08 -54.25 -33.84
N PRO A 8 3.88 -54.76 -33.47
CA PRO A 8 2.64 -54.16 -32.92
C PRO A 8 2.00 -55.00 -31.78
N LEU A 9 0.72 -54.73 -31.43
CA LEU A 9 -0.36 -55.72 -31.63
C LEU A 9 -1.78 -55.10 -31.59
N THR A 10 -2.68 -55.64 -32.42
CA THR A 10 -4.08 -55.17 -32.60
C THR A 10 -4.99 -56.33 -33.04
N VAL A 11 -6.24 -56.40 -32.55
CA VAL A 11 -7.29 -57.32 -33.04
C VAL A 11 -8.67 -56.65 -32.88
N SER A 12 -9.74 -56.89 -33.68
CA SER A 12 -9.91 -56.85 -35.15
C SER A 12 -11.25 -57.47 -35.60
N ARG A 13 -12.22 -56.66 -36.09
CA ARG A 13 -13.29 -57.04 -37.08
C ARG A 13 -14.31 -58.11 -36.57
N PRO A 14 -15.26 -58.69 -37.35
CA PRO A 14 -15.84 -58.42 -38.71
C PRO A 14 -17.38 -58.15 -38.67
N LYS A 15 -18.24 -58.27 -39.71
CA LYS A 15 -18.32 -57.69 -41.10
C LYS A 15 -19.65 -58.10 -41.81
N LEU A 16 -20.23 -57.23 -42.68
CA LEU A 16 -21.04 -57.55 -43.90
C LEU A 16 -22.46 -58.19 -43.73
N LEU A 17 -23.45 -58.16 -44.67
CA LEU A 17 -23.71 -57.47 -45.98
C LEU A 17 -25.21 -57.59 -46.43
N ALA A 18 -25.70 -56.68 -47.30
CA ALA A 18 -26.80 -56.85 -48.31
C ALA A 18 -28.29 -56.88 -47.83
N VAL A 19 -29.35 -56.56 -48.61
CA VAL A 19 -29.59 -56.20 -50.05
C VAL A 19 -30.61 -55.03 -50.18
N ALA A 20 -30.62 -54.36 -51.34
CA ALA A 20 -31.54 -53.35 -51.97
C ALA A 20 -33.06 -53.33 -51.57
N LEU A 21 -33.89 -52.32 -51.91
CA LEU A 21 -34.07 -51.68 -53.25
C LEU A 21 -34.77 -50.28 -53.23
N ALA A 22 -34.32 -49.40 -54.14
CA ALA A 22 -34.97 -48.24 -54.80
C ALA A 22 -36.04 -47.36 -54.09
N GLY A 23 -35.74 -46.05 -54.02
CA GLY A 23 -36.71 -44.96 -53.86
C GLY A 23 -36.05 -43.60 -54.17
N ILE A 24 -36.42 -42.94 -55.27
CA ILE A 24 -35.76 -41.72 -55.76
C ILE A 24 -36.58 -40.48 -55.42
N LEU A 25 -35.92 -39.46 -54.86
CA LEU A 25 -36.26 -38.05 -55.12
C LEU A 25 -35.00 -37.18 -55.00
N THR A 26 -34.86 -36.22 -55.91
CA THR A 26 -33.75 -35.26 -56.02
C THR A 26 -33.87 -34.15 -54.95
N VAL A 27 -32.84 -33.37 -54.58
CA VAL A 27 -31.98 -32.49 -55.41
C VAL A 27 -30.64 -32.20 -54.70
N GLY A 28 -29.59 -31.90 -55.48
CA GLY A 28 -28.46 -31.06 -55.03
C GLY A 28 -27.25 -31.78 -54.46
N CYS A 29 -26.27 -32.10 -55.30
CA CYS A 29 -24.96 -32.61 -54.88
C CYS A 29 -23.87 -31.56 -55.13
N SER A 30 -23.09 -31.23 -54.09
CA SER A 30 -21.79 -30.54 -54.18
C SER A 30 -20.96 -30.93 -52.95
N ALA A 31 -19.64 -31.13 -53.14
CA ALA A 31 -18.77 -31.64 -52.09
C ALA A 31 -18.38 -30.58 -51.05
N LEU A 32 -18.33 -30.97 -49.77
CA LEU A 32 -17.65 -30.19 -48.73
C LEU A 32 -16.14 -30.43 -48.83
N PRO A 33 -15.30 -29.39 -49.00
CA PRO A 33 -13.85 -29.53 -48.89
C PRO A 33 -13.45 -29.73 -47.42
N SER A 34 -12.33 -30.42 -47.19
CA SER A 34 -11.75 -30.54 -45.84
C SER A 34 -11.35 -29.15 -45.32
N ALA A 35 -12.00 -28.70 -44.26
CA ALA A 35 -11.67 -27.42 -43.62
C ALA A 35 -10.31 -27.52 -42.92
N THR A 36 -9.26 -27.01 -43.58
CA THR A 36 -8.05 -26.57 -42.85
C THR A 36 -8.47 -25.47 -41.89
N THR A 37 -8.22 -25.68 -40.59
CA THR A 37 -8.48 -24.68 -39.55
C THR A 37 -7.53 -23.50 -39.72
N ALA A 38 -7.95 -22.51 -40.52
CA ALA A 38 -7.31 -21.22 -40.55
C ALA A 38 -7.48 -20.56 -39.17
N THR A 39 -6.41 -20.51 -38.39
CA THR A 39 -6.34 -19.71 -37.17
C THR A 39 -6.53 -18.24 -37.54
N ASN A 40 -7.36 -17.52 -36.77
CA ASN A 40 -7.90 -16.21 -37.18
C ASN A 40 -6.84 -15.11 -37.34
N SER A 41 -6.28 -14.93 -38.55
CA SER A 41 -5.49 -13.76 -38.95
C SER A 41 -6.35 -12.48 -39.11
N ALA A 42 -7.40 -12.32 -38.31
CA ALA A 42 -8.44 -11.29 -38.47
C ALA A 42 -7.96 -9.84 -38.23
N VAL A 43 -6.76 -9.67 -37.65
CA VAL A 43 -6.11 -8.37 -37.44
C VAL A 43 -5.48 -7.85 -38.74
N ALA A 44 -4.95 -8.74 -39.60
CA ALA A 44 -4.10 -8.40 -40.75
C ALA A 44 -4.85 -7.80 -41.97
N GLN A 45 -6.13 -7.46 -41.82
CA GLN A 45 -6.95 -6.83 -42.88
C GLN A 45 -7.75 -5.60 -42.40
N GLN A 46 -7.57 -5.16 -41.15
CA GLN A 46 -8.18 -3.90 -40.70
C GLN A 46 -7.27 -2.73 -41.07
N ALA A 47 -7.83 -1.70 -41.70
CA ALA A 47 -7.12 -0.45 -41.91
C ALA A 47 -6.76 0.16 -40.55
N LEU A 48 -5.51 0.61 -40.39
CA LEU A 48 -5.09 1.31 -39.17
C LEU A 48 -5.95 2.58 -38.98
N PRO A 49 -6.50 2.82 -37.79
CA PRO A 49 -7.36 3.97 -37.57
C PRO A 49 -6.56 5.28 -37.68
N GLU A 50 -7.09 6.23 -38.45
CA GLU A 50 -6.45 7.52 -38.72
C GLU A 50 -7.17 8.65 -38.00
N VAL A 51 -6.41 9.62 -37.48
CA VAL A 51 -6.96 10.84 -36.87
C VAL A 51 -6.31 12.07 -37.49
N GLN A 52 -7.15 12.99 -37.96
CA GLN A 52 -6.72 14.33 -38.36
C GLN A 52 -6.94 15.30 -37.19
N ILE A 53 -5.91 16.08 -36.87
CA ILE A 53 -5.96 17.15 -35.89
C ILE A 53 -5.86 18.45 -36.71
N PRO A 54 -6.99 19.06 -37.15
CA PRO A 54 -6.95 20.27 -37.96
C PRO A 54 -6.45 21.45 -37.11
N PHE A 55 -5.50 22.22 -37.63
CA PHE A 55 -4.95 23.39 -36.94
C PHE A 55 -4.65 24.54 -37.91
N GLU A 56 -4.63 25.77 -37.39
CA GLU A 56 -3.91 26.89 -37.99
C GLU A 56 -2.65 27.20 -37.17
N LYS A 57 -1.57 27.61 -37.85
CA LYS A 57 -0.33 28.10 -37.25
C LYS A 57 -0.15 29.58 -37.61
N PHE A 58 0.24 30.39 -36.65
CA PHE A 58 0.70 31.77 -36.86
C PHE A 58 1.84 32.11 -35.90
N THR A 59 2.46 33.27 -36.10
CA THR A 59 3.57 33.75 -35.26
C THR A 59 3.30 35.23 -34.94
N LEU A 60 3.53 35.65 -33.69
CA LEU A 60 3.49 37.07 -33.30
C LEU A 60 4.76 37.81 -33.74
N ASP A 61 4.71 39.14 -33.79
CA ASP A 61 5.87 39.98 -34.15
C ASP A 61 7.08 39.80 -33.20
N ASN A 62 6.88 39.33 -31.97
CA ASN A 62 7.94 38.98 -31.01
C ASN A 62 8.48 37.54 -31.15
N GLY A 63 8.02 36.79 -32.15
CA GLY A 63 8.47 35.44 -32.47
C GLY A 63 7.68 34.30 -31.79
N LEU A 64 6.70 34.59 -30.91
CA LEU A 64 5.89 33.53 -30.31
C LEU A 64 5.14 32.75 -31.40
N THR A 65 5.43 31.46 -31.51
CA THR A 65 4.72 30.56 -32.44
C THR A 65 3.46 30.03 -31.76
N VAL A 66 2.32 30.19 -32.44
CA VAL A 66 1.00 29.85 -31.92
C VAL A 66 0.31 28.87 -32.85
N ILE A 67 -0.22 27.78 -32.28
CA ILE A 67 -0.96 26.74 -33.01
C ILE A 67 -2.35 26.63 -32.38
N VAL A 68 -3.39 26.65 -33.21
CA VAL A 68 -4.80 26.62 -32.76
C VAL A 68 -5.50 25.43 -33.39
N ASN A 69 -5.96 24.49 -32.57
CA ASN A 69 -6.85 23.40 -32.96
C ASN A 69 -8.26 23.64 -32.39
N GLU A 70 -9.19 24.02 -33.26
CA GLU A 70 -10.60 24.16 -32.88
C GLU A 70 -11.23 22.76 -32.70
N ASP A 71 -11.74 22.49 -31.49
CA ASP A 71 -12.40 21.24 -31.10
C ASP A 71 -13.55 21.55 -30.12
N ARG A 72 -14.72 21.87 -30.67
CA ARG A 72 -15.92 22.32 -29.96
C ARG A 72 -16.67 21.22 -29.17
N LYS A 73 -16.10 20.01 -29.01
CA LYS A 73 -16.82 18.85 -28.41
C LYS A 73 -17.16 19.02 -26.92
N ALA A 74 -16.43 19.88 -26.21
CA ALA A 74 -16.66 20.22 -24.81
C ALA A 74 -16.21 21.68 -24.56
N PRO A 75 -16.82 22.42 -23.62
CA PRO A 75 -16.57 23.86 -23.41
C PRO A 75 -15.28 24.14 -22.61
N VAL A 76 -14.18 23.52 -23.02
CA VAL A 76 -12.84 23.59 -22.40
C VAL A 76 -11.79 23.95 -23.45
N VAL A 77 -10.68 24.54 -23.02
CA VAL A 77 -9.52 24.85 -23.86
C VAL A 77 -8.25 24.38 -23.13
N ALA A 78 -7.50 23.50 -23.76
CA ALA A 78 -6.12 23.20 -23.39
C ALA A 78 -5.20 24.34 -23.83
N VAL A 79 -4.43 24.85 -22.89
CA VAL A 79 -3.34 25.80 -23.07
C VAL A 79 -2.05 25.02 -22.78
N ASN A 80 -1.11 24.97 -23.72
CA ASN A 80 0.14 24.21 -23.58
C ASN A 80 1.30 25.04 -24.15
N VAL A 81 2.20 25.51 -23.29
CA VAL A 81 3.38 26.31 -23.65
C VAL A 81 4.62 25.43 -23.54
N TRP A 82 5.29 25.17 -24.66
CA TRP A 82 6.59 24.51 -24.70
C TRP A 82 7.69 25.52 -24.99
N TYR A 83 8.78 25.45 -24.25
CA TYR A 83 10.03 26.16 -24.55
C TYR A 83 11.02 25.17 -25.18
N LYS A 84 11.71 25.57 -26.26
CA LYS A 84 12.74 24.74 -26.93
C LYS A 84 14.05 24.76 -26.14
N VAL A 85 13.99 24.34 -24.86
CA VAL A 85 15.09 24.20 -23.90
C VAL A 85 14.88 22.97 -23.03
N GLY A 86 15.88 22.12 -22.88
CA GLY A 86 15.88 20.99 -21.95
C GLY A 86 17.27 20.80 -21.32
N SER A 87 17.50 19.68 -20.63
CA SER A 87 18.80 19.47 -19.96
C SER A 87 19.99 19.35 -20.93
N LYS A 88 19.76 19.17 -22.24
CA LYS A 88 20.80 19.25 -23.29
C LYS A 88 21.41 20.64 -23.41
N ASP A 89 20.66 21.69 -23.09
CA ASP A 89 21.09 23.09 -23.26
C ASP A 89 21.83 23.61 -22.02
N GLU A 90 22.06 22.75 -21.03
CA GLU A 90 22.84 23.00 -19.83
C GLU A 90 24.36 22.95 -20.10
N LYS A 91 25.14 23.25 -19.07
CA LYS A 91 26.61 23.19 -19.08
C LYS A 91 27.10 22.60 -17.77
N LEU A 92 28.37 22.19 -17.71
CA LEU A 92 29.02 21.85 -16.45
C LEU A 92 28.94 23.05 -15.49
N GLY A 93 28.46 22.82 -14.26
CA GLY A 93 28.15 23.88 -13.28
C GLY A 93 26.67 24.34 -13.29
N LEU A 94 25.88 23.91 -14.28
CA LEU A 94 24.45 24.23 -14.45
C LEU A 94 23.59 22.97 -14.67
N ARG A 95 24.06 21.77 -14.30
CA ARG A 95 23.36 20.50 -14.56
C ARG A 95 22.12 20.35 -13.67
N GLY A 96 20.95 20.25 -14.27
CA GLY A 96 19.63 20.30 -13.61
C GLY A 96 18.96 21.68 -13.61
N PHE A 97 19.54 22.70 -14.25
CA PHE A 97 18.90 24.01 -14.38
C PHE A 97 17.60 23.99 -15.17
N ALA A 98 17.48 23.16 -16.21
CA ALA A 98 16.24 23.05 -16.99
C ALA A 98 15.07 22.61 -16.09
N HIS A 99 15.29 21.56 -15.28
CA HIS A 99 14.30 21.07 -14.34
C HIS A 99 14.11 21.99 -13.13
N LEU A 100 15.17 22.62 -12.60
CA LEU A 100 15.02 23.64 -11.56
C LEU A 100 14.13 24.79 -12.04
N PHE A 101 14.20 25.15 -13.33
CA PHE A 101 13.33 26.15 -13.91
C PHE A 101 11.86 25.78 -13.92
N GLU A 102 11.52 24.50 -14.12
CA GLU A 102 10.15 24.01 -14.00
C GLU A 102 9.53 24.38 -12.64
N HIS A 103 10.28 24.14 -11.55
CA HIS A 103 9.85 24.43 -10.18
C HIS A 103 9.83 25.93 -9.87
N LEU A 104 10.87 26.66 -10.29
CA LEU A 104 10.95 28.12 -10.11
C LEU A 104 9.80 28.85 -10.81
N MET A 105 9.42 28.39 -12.00
CA MET A 105 8.34 28.95 -12.81
C MET A 105 6.92 28.64 -12.26
N PHE A 106 6.80 28.02 -11.09
CA PHE A 106 5.54 27.94 -10.34
C PHE A 106 5.45 28.91 -9.15
N GLN A 107 6.53 29.67 -8.86
CA GLN A 107 6.62 30.57 -7.69
C GLN A 107 6.16 32.01 -7.95
N GLY A 108 5.33 32.20 -8.98
CA GLY A 108 4.76 33.49 -9.35
C GLY A 108 5.66 34.35 -10.25
N SER A 109 5.29 35.62 -10.35
CA SER A 109 5.74 36.62 -11.32
C SER A 109 5.48 38.03 -10.77
N GLU A 110 5.97 39.09 -11.43
CA GLU A 110 5.93 40.46 -10.88
C GLU A 110 4.48 40.91 -10.59
N ASN A 111 3.51 40.44 -11.39
CA ASN A 111 2.10 40.80 -11.25
C ASN A 111 1.24 39.72 -10.56
N TYR A 112 1.78 38.50 -10.32
CA TYR A 112 1.11 37.45 -9.53
C TYR A 112 2.02 36.87 -8.44
N GLN A 113 1.67 37.13 -7.18
CA GLN A 113 2.39 36.65 -6.00
C GLN A 113 1.69 35.43 -5.39
N GLY A 114 2.27 34.24 -5.53
CA GLY A 114 1.76 32.99 -4.95
C GLY A 114 2.00 31.74 -5.80
N GLU A 115 1.54 30.58 -5.32
CA GLU A 115 1.61 29.30 -6.03
C GLU A 115 0.76 29.33 -7.31
N PHE A 116 1.39 29.13 -8.46
CA PHE A 116 0.78 29.24 -9.79
C PHE A 116 -0.49 28.38 -9.99
N PHE A 117 -0.61 27.23 -9.32
CA PHE A 117 -1.77 26.33 -9.49
C PHE A 117 -3.04 26.79 -8.76
N VAL A 118 -2.97 27.72 -7.79
CA VAL A 118 -4.13 28.07 -6.96
C VAL A 118 -5.30 28.68 -7.77
N PRO A 119 -5.08 29.65 -8.68
CA PRO A 119 -6.17 30.20 -9.50
C PRO A 119 -6.75 29.16 -10.46
N PHE A 120 -5.92 28.28 -11.03
CA PHE A 120 -6.35 27.19 -11.90
C PHE A 120 -7.21 26.16 -11.18
N LYS A 121 -6.85 25.78 -9.95
CA LYS A 121 -7.68 24.93 -9.07
C LYS A 121 -9.04 25.60 -8.80
N GLN A 122 -9.07 26.91 -8.50
CA GLN A 122 -10.31 27.67 -8.28
C GLN A 122 -11.17 27.81 -9.55
N ALA A 123 -10.54 27.92 -10.72
CA ALA A 123 -11.20 28.00 -12.02
C ALA A 123 -11.69 26.65 -12.59
N GLY A 124 -11.47 25.54 -11.87
CA GLY A 124 -11.89 24.20 -12.29
C GLY A 124 -11.04 23.60 -13.43
N ALA A 125 -9.75 23.94 -13.49
CA ALA A 125 -8.84 23.43 -14.52
C ALA A 125 -8.45 21.95 -14.28
N THR A 126 -8.58 21.12 -15.33
CA THR A 126 -8.06 19.75 -15.38
C THR A 126 -6.69 19.73 -16.04
N ASP A 127 -5.99 18.59 -15.96
CA ASP A 127 -4.73 18.33 -16.68
C ASP A 127 -3.65 19.41 -16.48
N GLN A 128 -3.59 20.06 -15.31
CA GLN A 128 -2.64 21.14 -15.03
C GLN A 128 -1.30 20.59 -14.51
N ASN A 129 -0.19 20.84 -15.20
CA ASN A 129 1.17 20.47 -14.76
C ASN A 129 2.29 21.19 -15.56
N GLY A 130 3.55 20.95 -15.17
CA GLY A 130 4.74 21.13 -16.02
C GLY A 130 5.50 19.82 -16.22
N THR A 131 6.44 19.78 -17.18
CA THR A 131 7.49 18.75 -17.26
C THR A 131 8.71 19.20 -18.06
N THR A 132 9.88 18.72 -17.65
CA THR A 132 11.17 18.86 -18.34
C THR A 132 11.68 17.52 -18.84
N SER A 133 12.33 17.52 -20.01
CA SER A 133 13.09 16.39 -20.56
C SER A 133 14.51 16.81 -20.94
N THR A 134 15.24 15.93 -21.62
CA THR A 134 16.51 16.32 -22.25
C THR A 134 16.34 17.47 -23.25
N ASP A 135 15.18 17.62 -23.89
CA ASP A 135 15.02 18.44 -25.09
C ASP A 135 14.03 19.61 -24.94
N ARG A 136 13.08 19.54 -23.98
CA ARG A 136 12.02 20.54 -23.77
C ARG A 136 11.70 20.77 -22.29
N THR A 137 11.17 21.95 -21.99
CA THR A 137 10.43 22.26 -20.75
C THR A 137 9.07 22.78 -21.19
N ASN A 138 7.97 22.24 -20.66
CA ASN A 138 6.63 22.73 -20.96
C ASN A 138 5.75 22.86 -19.72
N TYR A 139 4.68 23.62 -19.89
CA TYR A 139 3.62 23.80 -18.91
C TYR A 139 2.28 23.76 -19.62
N PHE A 140 1.28 23.14 -19.02
CA PHE A 140 0.00 22.91 -19.65
C PHE A 140 -1.14 22.79 -18.66
N GLN A 141 -2.34 23.19 -19.10
CA GLN A 141 -3.60 23.09 -18.35
C GLN A 141 -4.80 23.03 -19.30
N THR A 142 -5.83 22.28 -18.95
CA THR A 142 -7.14 22.30 -19.61
C THR A 142 -8.10 23.13 -18.77
N VAL A 143 -8.48 24.32 -19.22
CA VAL A 143 -9.38 25.22 -18.48
C VAL A 143 -10.80 25.23 -19.06
N PRO A 144 -11.86 25.41 -18.26
CA PRO A 144 -13.17 25.80 -18.77
C PRO A 144 -13.06 27.09 -19.57
N LYS A 145 -13.75 27.20 -20.71
CA LYS A 145 -13.65 28.33 -21.64
C LYS A 145 -13.74 29.74 -21.01
N PRO A 146 -14.60 30.00 -19.99
CA PRO A 146 -14.63 31.31 -19.31
C PRO A 146 -13.33 31.69 -18.60
N ALA A 147 -12.48 30.72 -18.25
CA ALA A 147 -11.18 30.93 -17.60
C ALA A 147 -10.00 31.06 -18.58
N LEU A 148 -10.24 31.01 -19.89
CA LEU A 148 -9.18 31.14 -20.92
C LEU A 148 -8.40 32.46 -20.79
N ASP A 149 -9.07 33.58 -20.55
CA ASP A 149 -8.41 34.89 -20.38
C ASP A 149 -7.52 34.94 -19.13
N MET A 150 -7.88 34.22 -18.07
CA MET A 150 -7.02 34.04 -16.89
C MET A 150 -5.82 33.15 -17.22
N ALA A 151 -6.04 32.05 -17.94
CA ALA A 151 -4.99 31.11 -18.32
C ALA A 151 -3.92 31.77 -19.21
N LEU A 152 -4.34 32.51 -20.24
CA LEU A 152 -3.44 33.21 -21.13
C LEU A 152 -2.67 34.33 -20.41
N TRP A 153 -3.32 35.04 -19.48
CA TRP A 153 -2.65 36.06 -18.66
C TRP A 153 -1.61 35.47 -17.71
N MET A 154 -1.92 34.35 -17.03
CA MET A 154 -0.94 33.71 -16.13
C MET A 154 0.25 33.13 -16.89
N GLU A 155 0.03 32.53 -18.07
CA GLU A 155 1.13 32.06 -18.92
C GLU A 155 2.00 33.21 -19.44
N SER A 156 1.39 34.33 -19.83
CA SER A 156 2.14 35.46 -20.38
C SER A 156 2.88 36.25 -19.28
N ASP A 157 2.27 36.44 -18.12
CA ASP A 157 2.93 37.09 -16.97
C ASP A 157 4.12 36.27 -16.49
N ARG A 158 4.01 34.94 -16.49
CA ARG A 158 5.14 34.05 -16.23
C ARG A 158 6.25 34.13 -17.29
N MET A 159 5.90 34.23 -18.57
CA MET A 159 6.86 34.34 -19.68
C MET A 159 7.57 35.70 -19.73
N GLY A 160 6.88 36.80 -19.37
CA GLY A 160 7.43 38.15 -19.42
C GLY A 160 8.04 38.64 -18.09
N HIS A 161 7.42 38.29 -16.96
CA HIS A 161 7.58 38.97 -15.68
C HIS A 161 8.08 38.07 -14.53
N PHE A 162 8.71 36.94 -14.83
CA PHE A 162 9.38 36.14 -13.79
C PHE A 162 10.70 36.76 -13.29
N LYS A 163 11.43 37.51 -14.13
CA LYS A 163 12.82 37.94 -13.84
C LYS A 163 12.96 38.89 -12.65
N GLY A 164 12.01 39.79 -12.44
CA GLY A 164 11.95 40.68 -11.27
C GLY A 164 11.39 40.01 -10.02
N ALA A 165 10.49 39.02 -10.19
CA ALA A 165 9.87 38.29 -9.08
C ALA A 165 10.83 37.34 -8.37
N ILE A 166 11.71 36.65 -9.12
CA ILE A 166 12.57 35.64 -8.51
C ILE A 166 13.58 36.25 -7.52
N SER A 167 13.51 35.75 -6.29
CA SER A 167 14.32 36.15 -5.13
C SER A 167 15.32 35.06 -4.74
N GLN A 168 16.28 35.40 -3.86
CA GLN A 168 17.20 34.40 -3.30
C GLN A 168 16.49 33.43 -2.36
N GLU A 169 15.47 33.88 -1.61
CA GLU A 169 14.68 33.05 -0.70
C GLU A 169 13.88 31.98 -1.47
N THR A 170 13.20 32.39 -2.53
CA THR A 170 12.49 31.50 -3.47
C THR A 170 13.45 30.51 -4.14
N LEU A 171 14.66 30.96 -4.49
CA LEU A 171 15.68 30.07 -5.06
C LEU A 171 16.20 29.07 -4.01
N ASP A 172 16.40 29.48 -2.76
CA ASP A 172 16.85 28.59 -1.68
C ASP A 172 15.81 27.51 -1.36
N GLU A 173 14.53 27.88 -1.34
CA GLU A 173 13.41 26.96 -1.20
C GLU A 173 13.36 25.94 -2.34
N GLN A 174 13.25 26.40 -3.60
CA GLN A 174 13.07 25.48 -4.74
C GLN A 174 14.32 24.63 -5.00
N ARG A 175 15.52 25.09 -4.63
CA ARG A 175 16.72 24.23 -4.62
C ARG A 175 16.57 23.06 -3.65
N GLU A 176 16.06 23.25 -2.43
CA GLU A 176 15.77 22.12 -1.53
C GLU A 176 14.58 21.27 -1.98
N VAL A 177 13.57 21.83 -2.65
CA VAL A 177 12.48 21.05 -3.28
C VAL A 177 13.05 20.10 -4.33
N VAL A 178 13.80 20.59 -5.32
CA VAL A 178 14.39 19.77 -6.38
C VAL A 178 15.44 18.80 -5.84
N LYS A 179 16.25 19.21 -4.86
CA LYS A 179 17.17 18.28 -4.17
C LYS A 179 16.41 17.20 -3.40
N ASN A 180 15.27 17.51 -2.79
CA ASN A 180 14.39 16.53 -2.16
C ASN A 180 13.68 15.62 -3.17
N GLU A 181 13.32 16.13 -4.36
CA GLU A 181 12.79 15.30 -5.45
C GLU A 181 13.86 14.32 -5.96
N LYS A 182 15.09 14.79 -6.21
CA LYS A 182 16.23 13.92 -6.56
C LYS A 182 16.45 12.82 -5.51
N ARG A 183 16.45 13.18 -4.21
CA ARG A 183 16.50 12.21 -3.10
C ARG A 183 15.32 11.22 -3.12
N GLN A 184 14.12 11.64 -3.49
CA GLN A 184 12.94 10.76 -3.59
C GLN A 184 13.02 9.83 -4.80
N GLY A 185 13.34 10.36 -5.99
CA GLY A 185 13.51 9.58 -7.21
C GLY A 185 14.60 8.52 -7.05
N GLU A 186 15.77 8.90 -6.53
CA GLU A 186 16.89 8.00 -6.25
C GLU A 186 16.63 7.04 -5.07
N ASN A 187 15.55 7.20 -4.31
CA ASN A 187 15.10 6.25 -3.28
C ASN A 187 14.00 5.29 -3.79
N ARG A 188 13.43 5.49 -4.98
CA ARG A 188 12.56 4.49 -5.62
C ARG A 188 13.41 3.32 -6.11
N PRO A 189 12.90 2.06 -6.11
CA PRO A 189 13.58 0.93 -6.71
C PRO A 189 14.03 1.22 -8.15
N TYR A 190 15.32 0.98 -8.43
CA TYR A 190 16.00 1.24 -9.70
C TYR A 190 16.10 2.73 -10.08
N GLY A 191 15.71 3.67 -9.21
CA GLY A 191 15.66 5.10 -9.52
C GLY A 191 17.01 5.71 -9.90
N LYS A 192 18.12 5.18 -9.35
CA LYS A 192 19.49 5.61 -9.66
C LYS A 192 19.98 5.18 -11.06
N VAL A 193 19.31 4.19 -11.68
CA VAL A 193 19.75 3.60 -12.96
C VAL A 193 19.83 4.65 -14.07
N TRP A 194 18.88 5.59 -14.16
CA TRP A 194 18.81 6.56 -15.26
C TRP A 194 20.00 7.53 -15.29
N SER A 195 20.40 8.06 -14.13
CA SER A 195 21.60 8.90 -14.01
C SER A 195 22.84 8.12 -14.43
N ARG A 196 22.94 6.85 -14.00
CA ARG A 196 24.05 5.96 -14.35
C ARG A 196 24.09 5.64 -15.85
N VAL A 197 22.95 5.39 -16.50
CA VAL A 197 22.88 5.21 -17.95
C VAL A 197 23.40 6.43 -18.67
N ALA A 198 22.92 7.64 -18.33
CA ALA A 198 23.34 8.87 -18.99
C ALA A 198 24.87 9.07 -18.89
N GLU A 199 25.43 8.94 -17.69
CA GLU A 199 26.89 9.00 -17.44
C GLU A 199 27.71 7.98 -18.26
N GLN A 200 27.18 6.75 -18.44
CA GLN A 200 27.97 5.64 -18.96
C GLN A 200 27.75 5.34 -20.45
N THR A 201 26.64 5.79 -21.04
CA THR A 201 26.32 5.58 -22.47
C THR A 201 26.89 6.63 -23.40
N PHE A 202 26.97 7.90 -22.96
CA PHE A 202 27.47 9.02 -23.75
C PHE A 202 28.88 9.46 -23.30
N PRO A 203 29.70 10.06 -24.18
CA PRO A 203 31.01 10.58 -23.80
C PRO A 203 30.90 11.80 -22.88
N ASN A 204 31.90 12.04 -22.04
CA ASN A 204 31.93 13.21 -21.15
C ASN A 204 31.89 14.52 -21.96
N GLY A 205 30.99 15.43 -21.59
CA GLY A 205 30.71 16.67 -22.32
C GLY A 205 29.61 16.54 -23.39
N HIS A 206 29.04 15.36 -23.58
CA HIS A 206 27.85 15.17 -24.40
C HIS A 206 26.61 15.77 -23.70
N PRO A 207 25.71 16.48 -24.40
CA PRO A 207 24.49 17.05 -23.80
C PRO A 207 23.55 16.05 -23.12
N TYR A 208 23.60 14.77 -23.50
CA TYR A 208 22.87 13.67 -22.84
C TYR A 208 23.72 12.85 -21.85
N SER A 209 24.93 13.28 -21.47
CA SER A 209 25.77 12.56 -20.48
C SER A 209 25.37 12.82 -19.02
N TRP A 210 24.19 13.39 -18.78
CA TRP A 210 23.58 13.53 -17.46
C TRP A 210 22.05 13.44 -17.53
N SER A 211 21.44 13.04 -16.41
CA SER A 211 19.98 13.03 -16.26
C SER A 211 19.43 14.43 -15.98
N THR A 212 18.21 14.68 -16.43
CA THR A 212 17.54 15.99 -16.37
C THR A 212 17.32 16.54 -14.95
N ILE A 213 17.32 15.67 -13.93
CA ILE A 213 17.29 16.04 -12.50
C ILE A 213 18.62 16.68 -12.01
N GLY A 214 19.70 16.58 -12.78
CA GLY A 214 20.99 17.19 -12.48
C GLY A 214 21.76 16.60 -11.30
N TYR A 215 22.70 17.39 -10.77
CA TYR A 215 23.61 16.98 -9.69
C TYR A 215 23.45 17.87 -8.45
N MET A 216 23.66 17.28 -7.27
CA MET A 216 23.63 17.99 -5.98
C MET A 216 24.63 19.16 -5.91
N GLU A 217 25.77 19.06 -6.58
CA GLU A 217 26.81 20.09 -6.63
C GLU A 217 26.31 21.34 -7.39
N ASP A 218 25.89 21.19 -8.64
CA ASP A 218 25.36 22.27 -9.48
C ASP A 218 24.08 22.89 -8.87
N LEU A 219 23.20 22.06 -8.29
CA LEU A 219 22.03 22.54 -7.55
C LEU A 219 22.40 23.32 -6.27
N ASN A 220 23.50 23.00 -5.59
CA ASN A 220 24.01 23.79 -4.46
C ASN A 220 24.68 25.10 -4.93
N ALA A 221 25.35 25.07 -6.09
CA ALA A 221 26.09 26.20 -6.66
C ALA A 221 25.18 27.21 -7.38
N ALA A 222 23.97 26.81 -7.78
CA ALA A 222 22.99 27.66 -8.47
C ALA A 222 22.72 28.97 -7.71
N SER A 223 23.00 30.10 -8.36
CA SER A 223 22.86 31.46 -7.81
C SER A 223 21.78 32.26 -8.54
N LEU A 224 21.31 33.34 -7.91
CA LEU A 224 20.22 34.16 -8.45
C LEU A 224 20.56 34.80 -9.81
N ASP A 225 21.81 35.16 -10.04
CA ASP A 225 22.27 35.73 -11.31
C ASP A 225 22.29 34.66 -12.42
N MET A 226 22.80 33.46 -12.13
CA MET A 226 22.76 32.32 -13.08
C MET A 226 21.33 31.98 -13.50
N VAL A 227 20.38 32.07 -12.55
CA VAL A 227 18.94 31.89 -12.81
C VAL A 227 18.42 33.03 -13.69
N LYS A 228 18.71 34.29 -13.36
CA LYS A 228 18.25 35.47 -14.13
C LYS A 228 18.84 35.53 -15.56
N ASP A 229 20.01 34.95 -15.78
CA ASP A 229 20.62 34.78 -17.10
C ASP A 229 20.04 33.59 -17.87
N TRP A 230 19.83 32.44 -17.21
CA TRP A 230 19.17 31.27 -17.82
C TRP A 230 17.76 31.60 -18.31
N PHE A 231 16.96 32.28 -17.49
CA PHE A 231 15.62 32.74 -17.86
C PHE A 231 15.65 33.61 -19.12
N ALA A 232 16.43 34.69 -19.08
CA ALA A 232 16.50 35.67 -20.16
C ALA A 232 17.04 35.10 -21.47
N LYS A 233 17.81 34.01 -21.42
CA LYS A 233 18.29 33.30 -22.60
C LYS A 233 17.25 32.36 -23.21
N TYR A 234 16.53 31.59 -22.38
CA TYR A 234 15.79 30.41 -22.87
C TYR A 234 14.26 30.52 -22.86
N TYR A 235 13.69 31.43 -22.06
CA TYR A 235 12.25 31.52 -21.82
C TYR A 235 11.54 32.68 -22.56
N GLY A 236 12.21 33.30 -23.53
CA GLY A 236 11.60 34.31 -24.40
C GLY A 236 10.64 33.72 -25.46
N PRO A 237 9.66 34.51 -25.95
CA PRO A 237 8.62 34.06 -26.88
C PRO A 237 9.17 33.47 -28.20
N SER A 238 10.27 34.01 -28.72
CA SER A 238 10.98 33.49 -29.90
C SER A 238 11.53 32.06 -29.74
N ASN A 239 11.62 31.54 -28.51
CA ASN A 239 12.01 30.16 -28.21
C ASN A 239 10.81 29.29 -27.75
N ALA A 240 9.58 29.80 -27.86
CA ALA A 240 8.37 29.19 -27.32
C ALA A 240 7.33 28.82 -28.39
N VAL A 241 6.54 27.79 -28.09
CA VAL A 241 5.39 27.32 -28.86
C VAL A 241 4.19 27.27 -27.92
N LEU A 242 3.18 28.08 -28.20
CA LEU A 242 1.89 28.05 -27.51
C LEU A 242 0.88 27.28 -28.36
N VAL A 243 0.28 26.22 -27.80
CA VAL A 243 -0.81 25.48 -28.44
C VAL A 243 -2.11 25.67 -27.68
N LEU A 244 -3.16 26.05 -28.40
CA LEU A 244 -4.53 26.20 -27.92
C LEU A 244 -5.41 25.15 -28.60
N SER A 245 -5.99 24.23 -27.84
CA SER A 245 -6.84 23.14 -28.37
C SER A 245 -8.15 23.05 -27.62
N GLY A 246 -9.29 23.08 -28.31
CA GLY A 246 -10.62 23.00 -27.68
C GLY A 246 -11.61 24.05 -28.19
N ASP A 247 -12.47 24.56 -27.31
CA ASP A 247 -13.59 25.46 -27.64
C ASP A 247 -13.14 26.91 -27.91
N ILE A 248 -12.23 27.07 -28.88
CA ILE A 248 -11.62 28.33 -29.33
C ILE A 248 -11.41 28.33 -30.85
N ASP A 249 -11.71 29.45 -31.50
CA ASP A 249 -11.40 29.73 -32.92
C ASP A 249 -10.13 30.56 -33.07
N VAL A 250 -9.56 30.53 -34.27
CA VAL A 250 -8.29 31.19 -34.58
C VAL A 250 -8.38 32.72 -34.52
N ALA A 251 -9.54 33.32 -34.77
CA ALA A 251 -9.73 34.77 -34.63
C ALA A 251 -9.66 35.20 -33.16
N THR A 252 -10.43 34.54 -32.29
CA THR A 252 -10.38 34.73 -30.83
C THR A 252 -8.99 34.44 -30.26
N ALA A 253 -8.31 33.41 -30.76
CA ALA A 253 -6.94 33.08 -30.37
C ALA A 253 -5.94 34.19 -30.75
N LYS A 254 -6.00 34.69 -32.00
CA LYS A 254 -5.14 35.79 -32.49
C LYS A 254 -5.34 37.05 -31.64
N GLU A 255 -6.58 37.45 -31.36
CA GLU A 255 -6.88 38.60 -30.48
C GLU A 255 -6.30 38.43 -29.08
N LYS A 256 -6.61 37.31 -28.39
CA LYS A 256 -6.21 37.11 -27.00
C LYS A 256 -4.71 36.91 -26.85
N VAL A 257 -4.06 36.14 -27.73
CA VAL A 257 -2.62 35.89 -27.63
C VAL A 257 -1.82 37.15 -27.97
N GLN A 258 -2.24 37.95 -28.95
CA GLN A 258 -1.64 39.27 -29.22
C GLN A 258 -1.82 40.23 -28.02
N LYS A 259 -2.97 40.20 -27.34
CA LYS A 259 -3.26 41.01 -26.16
C LYS A 259 -2.41 40.65 -24.93
N TYR A 260 -2.16 39.36 -24.71
CA TYR A 260 -1.49 38.88 -23.49
C TYR A 260 0.01 38.67 -23.63
N PHE A 261 0.50 38.24 -24.80
CA PHE A 261 1.92 37.93 -25.00
C PHE A 261 2.64 38.92 -25.93
N GLY A 262 1.93 39.84 -26.58
CA GLY A 262 2.46 40.62 -27.70
C GLY A 262 3.39 41.78 -27.33
N ASP A 263 3.47 42.16 -26.06
CA ASP A 263 4.38 43.16 -25.50
C ASP A 263 5.66 42.56 -24.89
N ILE A 264 5.68 41.24 -24.64
CA ILE A 264 6.86 40.51 -24.17
C ILE A 264 7.98 40.63 -25.23
N PRO A 265 9.19 41.10 -24.87
CA PRO A 265 10.30 41.20 -25.82
C PRO A 265 10.71 39.84 -26.40
N ALA A 266 11.15 39.83 -27.67
CA ALA A 266 11.75 38.64 -28.28
C ALA A 266 13.02 38.21 -27.51
N GLY A 267 13.19 36.90 -27.30
CA GLY A 267 14.42 36.33 -26.75
C GLY A 267 15.54 36.22 -27.80
N GLU A 268 16.78 36.15 -27.33
CA GLU A 268 17.98 36.02 -28.16
C GLU A 268 17.94 34.78 -29.09
N PRO A 269 18.34 34.88 -30.37
CA PRO A 269 18.37 33.73 -31.28
C PRO A 269 19.29 32.61 -30.80
N LEU A 270 18.72 31.41 -30.58
CA LEU A 270 19.45 30.25 -30.09
C LEU A 270 19.99 29.36 -31.21
N SER A 271 21.22 28.87 -31.03
CA SER A 271 21.82 27.86 -31.91
C SER A 271 21.18 26.49 -31.68
N LYS A 272 20.49 25.94 -32.68
CA LYS A 272 20.06 24.53 -32.66
C LYS A 272 21.30 23.62 -32.63
N MET A 273 21.29 22.61 -31.77
CA MET A 273 22.30 21.54 -31.78
C MET A 273 21.98 20.55 -32.91
N GLY A 274 23.00 20.04 -33.60
CA GLY A 274 22.84 18.94 -34.55
C GLY A 274 22.83 17.57 -33.86
N SER A 275 22.58 16.50 -34.61
CA SER A 275 22.66 15.15 -34.07
C SER A 275 24.09 14.73 -33.71
N TRP A 276 24.21 13.96 -32.62
CA TRP A 276 25.45 13.36 -32.15
C TRP A 276 25.12 12.01 -31.51
N ILE A 277 24.88 11.02 -32.37
CA ILE A 277 24.40 9.68 -31.96
C ILE A 277 25.30 9.00 -30.92
N ALA A 278 26.62 9.26 -30.95
CA ALA A 278 27.60 8.57 -30.11
C ALA A 278 27.45 7.03 -30.15
N LYS A 279 27.26 6.48 -31.37
CA LYS A 279 27.12 5.05 -31.64
C LYS A 279 28.32 4.28 -31.06
N ARG A 280 28.04 3.11 -30.50
CA ARG A 280 29.01 2.24 -29.83
C ARG A 280 29.42 1.08 -30.73
N THR A 281 30.70 0.73 -30.74
CA THR A 281 31.24 -0.41 -31.52
C THR A 281 31.60 -1.62 -30.66
N GLU A 282 31.62 -1.46 -29.33
CA GLU A 282 32.04 -2.49 -28.37
C GLU A 282 31.13 -2.45 -27.14
N ASP A 283 30.91 -3.60 -26.51
CA ASP A 283 30.13 -3.70 -25.28
C ASP A 283 30.83 -3.01 -24.10
N LYS A 284 30.03 -2.48 -23.16
CA LYS A 284 30.51 -1.94 -21.88
C LYS A 284 29.62 -2.43 -20.76
N ARG A 285 30.16 -3.27 -19.88
CA ARG A 285 29.50 -3.76 -18.67
C ARG A 285 29.75 -2.83 -17.47
N ASP A 286 28.76 -2.70 -16.60
CA ASP A 286 28.80 -1.96 -15.34
C ASP A 286 27.88 -2.61 -14.30
N PHE A 287 28.09 -2.30 -13.02
CA PHE A 287 27.39 -2.95 -11.90
C PHE A 287 27.01 -1.94 -10.81
N MET A 288 25.82 -2.11 -10.23
CA MET A 288 25.36 -1.33 -9.08
C MET A 288 24.50 -2.13 -8.08
N GLN A 289 24.37 -1.59 -6.88
CA GLN A 289 23.42 -2.05 -5.87
C GLN A 289 22.41 -0.93 -5.59
N ASP A 290 21.15 -1.27 -5.33
CA ASP A 290 20.09 -0.30 -5.00
C ASP A 290 19.03 -0.89 -4.07
N ARG A 291 18.11 -0.09 -3.53
CA ARG A 291 17.08 -0.51 -2.55
C ARG A 291 15.90 -1.25 -3.20
N VAL A 292 16.21 -2.22 -4.07
CA VAL A 292 15.30 -2.95 -4.96
C VAL A 292 14.90 -4.33 -4.41
N PRO A 293 13.74 -4.89 -4.83
CA PRO A 293 13.29 -6.22 -4.36
C PRO A 293 13.96 -7.40 -5.11
N GLN A 294 14.51 -7.15 -6.31
CA GLN A 294 15.01 -8.16 -7.24
C GLN A 294 16.29 -7.68 -7.92
N SER A 295 17.02 -8.58 -8.57
CA SER A 295 18.14 -8.22 -9.43
C SER A 295 17.64 -7.92 -10.84
N ARG A 296 18.22 -6.92 -11.52
CA ARG A 296 17.86 -6.51 -12.89
C ARG A 296 19.07 -6.56 -13.82
N LEU A 297 18.87 -7.12 -15.00
CA LEU A 297 19.75 -6.91 -16.16
C LEU A 297 19.13 -5.83 -17.05
N MET A 298 19.96 -4.96 -17.64
CA MET A 298 19.53 -4.01 -18.65
C MET A 298 20.60 -3.80 -19.73
N LYS A 299 20.18 -3.79 -21.00
CA LYS A 299 21.01 -3.46 -22.17
C LYS A 299 20.49 -2.18 -22.84
N VAL A 300 21.39 -1.30 -23.25
CA VAL A 300 21.07 0.02 -23.84
C VAL A 300 21.96 0.30 -25.06
N TRP A 301 21.36 0.72 -26.17
CA TRP A 301 22.04 1.11 -27.41
C TRP A 301 21.76 2.57 -27.74
N ASN A 302 22.79 3.32 -28.15
CA ASN A 302 22.63 4.68 -28.66
C ASN A 302 22.29 4.65 -30.15
N THR A 303 21.28 5.40 -30.56
CA THR A 303 20.58 5.25 -31.85
C THR A 303 20.22 6.61 -32.48
N PRO A 304 19.72 6.66 -33.73
CA PRO A 304 19.46 7.91 -34.44
C PRO A 304 18.52 8.88 -33.72
N GLU A 305 18.64 10.15 -34.10
CA GLU A 305 17.74 11.21 -33.74
C GLU A 305 16.28 10.96 -34.17
N SER A 306 15.37 11.62 -33.46
CA SER A 306 13.92 11.58 -33.68
C SER A 306 13.50 11.93 -35.10
N GLY A 307 12.40 11.34 -35.55
CA GLY A 307 11.82 11.60 -36.87
C GLY A 307 12.57 10.96 -38.05
N THR A 308 13.57 10.11 -37.78
CA THR A 308 14.19 9.25 -38.80
C THR A 308 13.38 7.96 -39.00
N VAL A 309 13.52 7.34 -40.18
CA VAL A 309 12.90 6.01 -40.44
C VAL A 309 13.43 4.95 -39.48
N ASP A 310 14.73 5.02 -39.13
CA ASP A 310 15.32 4.13 -38.14
C ASP A 310 14.75 4.35 -36.73
N ALA A 311 14.52 5.59 -36.29
CA ALA A 311 13.83 5.85 -35.01
C ALA A 311 12.41 5.26 -34.99
N SER A 312 11.64 5.42 -36.09
CA SER A 312 10.32 4.80 -36.23
C SER A 312 10.38 3.26 -36.21
N ASN A 313 11.36 2.66 -36.90
CA ASN A 313 11.59 1.23 -36.87
C ASN A 313 12.04 0.74 -35.48
N LEU A 314 12.88 1.49 -34.75
CA LEU A 314 13.35 1.16 -33.40
C LEU A 314 12.24 1.18 -32.35
N SER A 315 11.27 2.09 -32.47
CA SER A 315 10.03 2.02 -31.68
C SER A 315 9.33 0.68 -31.90
N LEU A 316 9.09 0.29 -33.16
CA LEU A 316 8.44 -0.98 -33.51
C LEU A 316 9.28 -2.22 -33.09
N ILE A 317 10.61 -2.15 -33.16
CA ILE A 317 11.51 -3.20 -32.65
C ILE A 317 11.33 -3.38 -31.15
N SER A 318 11.35 -2.28 -30.39
CA SER A 318 11.21 -2.33 -28.93
C SER A 318 9.86 -2.93 -28.50
N ASP A 319 8.78 -2.61 -29.22
CA ASP A 319 7.46 -3.19 -28.97
C ASP A 319 7.38 -4.70 -29.31
N VAL A 320 8.03 -5.17 -30.39
CA VAL A 320 8.08 -6.60 -30.73
C VAL A 320 8.94 -7.39 -29.75
N LEU A 321 10.06 -6.81 -29.27
CA LEU A 321 10.96 -7.45 -28.31
C LEU A 321 10.38 -7.48 -26.90
N GLY A 322 9.87 -6.35 -26.39
CA GLY A 322 9.51 -6.16 -24.98
C GLY A 322 8.26 -5.31 -24.70
N GLY A 323 7.42 -5.00 -25.69
CA GLY A 323 6.20 -4.19 -25.55
C GLY A 323 5.01 -4.86 -24.81
N GLY A 324 5.28 -5.81 -23.91
CA GLY A 324 4.28 -6.52 -23.11
C GLY A 324 4.08 -8.00 -23.47
N ARG A 325 3.05 -8.65 -22.90
CA ARG A 325 2.95 -10.12 -22.76
C ARG A 325 3.02 -10.97 -24.04
N ASN A 326 2.83 -10.37 -25.22
CA ASN A 326 2.92 -11.06 -26.52
C ASN A 326 4.26 -10.86 -27.25
N SER A 327 5.17 -10.06 -26.67
CA SER A 327 6.52 -9.81 -27.20
C SER A 327 7.41 -11.05 -27.08
N ARG A 328 8.51 -11.06 -27.83
CA ARG A 328 9.42 -12.22 -27.89
C ARG A 328 10.13 -12.49 -26.57
N LEU A 329 10.80 -11.48 -26.01
CA LEU A 329 11.56 -11.63 -24.77
C LEU A 329 10.66 -11.94 -23.56
N TYR A 330 9.41 -11.44 -23.52
CA TYR A 330 8.46 -11.80 -22.47
C TYR A 330 8.08 -13.29 -22.55
N LYS A 331 7.76 -13.81 -23.73
CA LYS A 331 7.50 -15.25 -23.92
C LYS A 331 8.69 -16.09 -23.49
N ARG A 332 9.87 -15.78 -24.03
CA ARG A 332 11.12 -16.49 -23.78
C ARG A 332 11.49 -16.53 -22.29
N LEU A 333 11.62 -15.36 -21.66
CA LEU A 333 12.18 -15.23 -20.32
C LEU A 333 11.14 -15.39 -19.19
N VAL A 334 9.88 -15.00 -19.39
CA VAL A 334 8.85 -15.02 -18.31
C VAL A 334 7.99 -16.28 -18.36
N LEU A 335 7.59 -16.73 -19.56
CA LEU A 335 6.64 -17.83 -19.73
C LEU A 335 7.32 -19.20 -19.99
N GLU A 336 8.31 -19.24 -20.88
CA GLU A 336 8.97 -20.47 -21.34
C GLU A 336 10.10 -20.90 -20.40
N ASP A 337 11.22 -20.17 -20.39
CA ASP A 337 12.39 -20.49 -19.54
C ASP A 337 12.16 -20.11 -18.07
N GLN A 338 11.14 -19.27 -17.83
CA GLN A 338 10.72 -18.82 -16.50
C GLN A 338 11.80 -18.15 -15.65
N LEU A 339 12.81 -17.55 -16.28
CA LEU A 339 13.96 -16.88 -15.64
C LEU A 339 13.62 -15.51 -15.02
N ALA A 340 12.69 -14.76 -15.63
CA ALA A 340 12.35 -13.40 -15.24
C ALA A 340 10.91 -13.27 -14.70
N THR A 341 10.66 -12.33 -13.78
CA THR A 341 9.29 -11.92 -13.39
C THR A 341 8.66 -10.96 -14.37
N ASP A 342 9.48 -10.06 -14.93
CA ASP A 342 9.07 -9.06 -15.91
C ASP A 342 10.20 -8.82 -16.92
N VAL A 343 9.82 -8.46 -18.14
CA VAL A 343 10.72 -8.01 -19.20
C VAL A 343 10.06 -6.89 -19.97
N SER A 344 10.80 -5.81 -20.17
CA SER A 344 10.38 -4.63 -20.90
C SER A 344 11.44 -4.18 -21.90
N ALA A 345 11.00 -3.61 -23.01
CA ALA A 345 11.83 -2.87 -23.93
C ALA A 345 11.09 -1.64 -24.43
N PHE A 346 11.81 -0.54 -24.66
CA PHE A 346 11.24 0.70 -25.18
C PHE A 346 12.31 1.50 -25.93
N PHE A 347 11.86 2.40 -26.80
CA PHE A 347 12.69 3.37 -27.50
C PHE A 347 12.49 4.77 -26.89
N TYR A 348 13.58 5.40 -26.45
CA TYR A 348 13.61 6.78 -25.99
C TYR A 348 13.95 7.70 -27.16
N ASP A 349 12.92 8.27 -27.77
CA ASP A 349 13.01 9.20 -28.89
C ASP A 349 13.44 10.62 -28.46
N ARG A 350 14.44 11.20 -29.14
CA ARG A 350 15.10 12.48 -28.76
C ARG A 350 15.79 13.20 -29.94
N GLN A 351 15.96 14.52 -29.82
CA GLN A 351 16.44 15.41 -30.89
C GLN A 351 17.87 15.15 -31.39
N MET A 352 18.82 14.75 -30.52
CA MET A 352 20.24 14.59 -30.92
C MET A 352 20.66 13.13 -31.13
N ALA A 353 20.00 12.20 -30.45
CA ALA A 353 20.33 10.78 -30.37
C ALA A 353 19.24 10.04 -29.57
N GLY A 354 18.52 9.13 -30.19
CA GLY A 354 17.64 8.18 -29.49
C GLY A 354 18.44 7.18 -28.65
N GLN A 355 17.71 6.36 -27.89
CA GLN A 355 18.26 5.15 -27.25
C GLN A 355 17.23 4.03 -27.26
N LEU A 356 17.65 2.79 -27.56
CA LEU A 356 16.82 1.61 -27.32
C LEU A 356 17.26 0.94 -26.02
N PHE A 357 16.29 0.59 -25.17
CA PHE A 357 16.48 -0.07 -23.89
C PHE A 357 15.79 -1.44 -23.90
N VAL A 358 16.44 -2.43 -23.29
CA VAL A 358 15.86 -3.75 -22.95
C VAL A 358 16.22 -4.05 -21.49
N SER A 359 15.27 -4.47 -20.65
CA SER A 359 15.54 -4.84 -19.26
C SER A 359 14.69 -6.01 -18.77
N ALA A 360 15.23 -6.80 -17.83
CA ALA A 360 14.61 -7.99 -17.28
C ALA A 360 14.88 -8.12 -15.77
N ASP A 361 13.83 -8.38 -14.99
CA ASP A 361 13.89 -8.59 -13.54
C ASP A 361 13.95 -10.08 -13.20
N ALA A 362 14.98 -10.50 -12.48
CA ALA A 362 15.26 -11.90 -12.16
C ALA A 362 14.29 -12.48 -11.12
N LYS A 363 13.81 -13.72 -11.35
CA LYS A 363 13.13 -14.47 -10.29
C LYS A 363 14.11 -14.83 -9.16
N PRO A 364 13.63 -14.99 -7.91
CA PRO A 364 14.46 -15.48 -6.82
C PRO A 364 15.18 -16.78 -7.18
N GLY A 365 16.51 -16.80 -7.02
CA GLY A 365 17.36 -17.95 -7.34
C GLY A 365 17.87 -18.05 -8.78
N VAL A 366 17.44 -17.15 -9.69
CA VAL A 366 17.96 -17.06 -11.07
C VAL A 366 19.11 -16.04 -11.13
N THR A 367 20.17 -16.35 -11.86
CA THR A 367 21.33 -15.46 -12.03
C THR A 367 21.17 -14.56 -13.27
N LEU A 368 21.83 -13.40 -13.27
CA LEU A 368 21.70 -12.44 -14.38
C LEU A 368 22.34 -12.96 -15.68
N GLU A 369 23.35 -13.83 -15.59
CA GLU A 369 23.99 -14.49 -16.72
C GLU A 369 23.06 -15.49 -17.43
N GLN A 370 22.13 -16.13 -16.70
CA GLN A 370 21.11 -16.99 -17.31
C GLN A 370 20.12 -16.16 -18.13
N ILE A 371 19.69 -15.02 -17.58
CA ILE A 371 18.78 -14.07 -18.22
C ILE A 371 19.47 -13.41 -19.43
N GLU A 372 20.73 -13.02 -19.29
CA GLU A 372 21.52 -12.45 -20.37
C GLU A 372 21.67 -13.44 -21.52
N LYS A 373 22.04 -14.70 -21.25
CA LYS A 373 22.14 -15.70 -22.31
C LYS A 373 20.81 -15.91 -23.04
N ALA A 374 19.70 -16.08 -22.31
CA ALA A 374 18.40 -16.31 -22.94
C ALA A 374 17.85 -15.07 -23.66
N MET A 375 18.25 -13.86 -23.24
CA MET A 375 18.01 -12.60 -23.96
C MET A 375 18.82 -12.56 -25.26
N ASP A 376 20.12 -12.85 -25.20
CA ASP A 376 21.03 -12.78 -26.36
C ASP A 376 20.74 -13.86 -27.40
N ASP A 377 20.34 -15.07 -26.98
CA ASP A 377 19.88 -16.14 -27.87
C ASP A 377 18.64 -15.68 -28.69
N GLU A 378 17.66 -15.03 -28.06
CA GLU A 378 16.45 -14.51 -28.72
C GLU A 378 16.74 -13.27 -29.59
N MET A 379 17.63 -12.38 -29.12
CA MET A 379 18.10 -11.24 -29.91
C MET A 379 18.81 -11.69 -31.19
N ALA A 380 19.62 -12.76 -31.13
CA ALA A 380 20.27 -13.32 -32.32
C ALA A 380 19.27 -13.87 -33.35
N ILE A 381 18.17 -14.50 -32.89
CA ILE A 381 17.06 -14.95 -33.76
C ILE A 381 16.37 -13.74 -34.40
N PHE A 382 16.08 -12.69 -33.62
CA PHE A 382 15.44 -11.47 -34.14
C PHE A 382 16.33 -10.73 -35.16
N LEU A 383 17.65 -10.69 -34.95
CA LEU A 383 18.61 -10.10 -35.90
C LEU A 383 18.68 -10.90 -37.22
N ALA A 384 18.66 -12.24 -37.15
CA ALA A 384 18.73 -13.09 -38.34
C ALA A 384 17.44 -13.08 -39.18
N GLU A 385 16.28 -13.18 -38.52
CA GLU A 385 14.98 -13.43 -39.16
C GLU A 385 14.06 -12.21 -39.23
N GLY A 386 14.17 -11.27 -38.28
CA GLY A 386 13.25 -10.15 -38.11
C GLY A 386 11.93 -10.53 -37.43
N PRO A 387 10.97 -9.58 -37.34
CA PRO A 387 9.61 -9.86 -36.90
C PRO A 387 8.85 -10.66 -37.96
N THR A 388 7.87 -11.46 -37.55
CA THR A 388 6.83 -11.93 -38.48
C THR A 388 5.91 -10.77 -38.87
N GLN A 389 5.23 -10.89 -40.03
CA GLN A 389 4.24 -9.91 -40.47
C GLN A 389 3.11 -9.72 -39.42
N GLU A 390 2.67 -10.81 -38.78
CA GLU A 390 1.64 -10.76 -37.73
C GLU A 390 2.11 -10.01 -36.48
N GLU A 391 3.36 -10.17 -36.06
CA GLU A 391 3.92 -9.39 -34.95
C GLU A 391 3.95 -7.89 -35.28
N LEU A 392 4.44 -7.53 -36.47
CA LEU A 392 4.53 -6.15 -36.93
C LEU A 392 3.15 -5.49 -37.01
N ASP A 393 2.17 -6.14 -37.63
CA ASP A 393 0.82 -5.58 -37.80
C ASP A 393 0.05 -5.50 -36.47
N ARG A 394 0.26 -6.45 -35.54
CA ARG A 394 -0.27 -6.38 -34.17
C ARG A 394 0.27 -5.16 -33.42
N ILE A 395 1.58 -4.90 -33.51
CA ILE A 395 2.21 -3.74 -32.86
C ILE A 395 1.69 -2.43 -33.47
N ARG A 396 1.67 -2.32 -34.79
CA ARG A 396 1.11 -1.16 -35.51
C ARG A 396 -0.31 -0.83 -35.09
N PHE A 397 -1.17 -1.85 -35.01
CA PHE A 397 -2.55 -1.68 -34.56
C PHE A 397 -2.63 -1.21 -33.09
N SER A 398 -1.76 -1.74 -32.22
CA SER A 398 -1.65 -1.30 -30.82
C SER A 398 -1.21 0.16 -30.69
N GLN A 399 -0.18 0.59 -31.45
CA GLN A 399 0.28 1.97 -31.49
C GLN A 399 -0.80 2.91 -32.04
N ALA A 400 -1.40 2.59 -33.19
CA ALA A 400 -2.45 3.40 -33.80
C ALA A 400 -3.69 3.54 -32.90
N ALA A 401 -4.16 2.46 -32.29
CA ALA A 401 -5.28 2.50 -31.35
C ALA A 401 -4.95 3.29 -30.07
N SER A 402 -3.69 3.33 -29.65
CA SER A 402 -3.24 4.13 -28.50
C SER A 402 -3.13 5.62 -28.85
N PHE A 403 -2.66 5.94 -30.05
CA PHE A 403 -2.68 7.31 -30.60
C PHE A 403 -4.10 7.86 -30.68
N VAL A 404 -5.05 7.09 -31.23
CA VAL A 404 -6.49 7.47 -31.29
C VAL A 404 -7.02 7.85 -29.90
N ARG A 405 -6.88 6.95 -28.91
CA ARG A 405 -7.30 7.20 -27.52
C ARG A 405 -6.60 8.43 -26.90
N GLY A 406 -5.35 8.69 -27.26
CA GLY A 406 -4.64 9.90 -26.87
C GLY A 406 -5.37 11.17 -27.36
N THR A 407 -5.65 11.23 -28.67
CA THR A 407 -6.29 12.36 -29.35
C THR A 407 -7.74 12.63 -28.96
N GLU A 408 -8.39 11.76 -28.19
CA GLU A 408 -9.69 12.06 -27.58
C GLU A 408 -9.62 13.26 -26.63
N ARG A 409 -8.46 13.50 -25.99
CA ARG A 409 -8.23 14.67 -25.12
C ARG A 409 -7.64 15.85 -25.90
N VAL A 410 -8.07 17.06 -25.55
CA VAL A 410 -7.51 18.31 -26.10
C VAL A 410 -6.18 18.69 -25.45
N GLY A 411 -6.00 18.34 -24.18
CA GLY A 411 -4.81 18.60 -23.35
C GLY A 411 -4.26 17.35 -22.66
N GLY A 412 -3.21 17.55 -21.87
CA GLY A 412 -2.47 16.48 -21.20
C GLY A 412 -1.57 15.66 -22.15
N PHE A 413 -0.73 14.79 -21.57
CA PHE A 413 0.23 13.96 -22.31
C PHE A 413 -0.45 13.13 -23.39
N GLY A 414 0.04 13.21 -24.62
CA GLY A 414 -0.54 12.52 -25.79
C GLY A 414 -1.94 13.01 -26.19
N GLY A 415 -2.41 14.13 -25.64
CA GLY A 415 -3.58 14.86 -26.12
C GLY A 415 -3.22 15.73 -27.34
N LYS A 416 -4.24 16.29 -28.01
CA LYS A 416 -4.06 17.03 -29.27
C LYS A 416 -3.03 18.17 -29.18
N SER A 417 -3.10 19.01 -28.15
CA SER A 417 -2.14 20.12 -27.98
C SER A 417 -0.70 19.66 -27.75
N ASP A 418 -0.50 18.56 -27.03
CA ASP A 418 0.81 17.97 -26.75
C ASP A 418 1.45 17.35 -28.00
N ILE A 419 0.65 16.68 -28.84
CA ILE A 419 1.09 16.13 -30.14
C ILE A 419 1.51 17.24 -31.11
N LEU A 420 0.69 18.29 -31.27
CA LEU A 420 0.99 19.41 -32.15
C LEU A 420 2.23 20.19 -31.69
N ALA A 421 2.38 20.40 -30.38
CA ALA A 421 3.55 21.05 -29.81
C ALA A 421 4.82 20.20 -29.97
N TRP A 422 4.75 18.89 -29.78
CA TRP A 422 5.88 17.98 -29.99
C TRP A 422 6.40 18.06 -31.43
N GLY A 423 5.51 18.06 -32.43
CA GLY A 423 5.88 18.20 -33.84
C GLY A 423 6.58 19.53 -34.14
N GLU A 424 6.03 20.63 -33.63
CA GLU A 424 6.63 21.96 -33.79
C GLU A 424 7.97 22.12 -33.07
N VAL A 425 8.12 21.57 -31.87
CA VAL A 425 9.34 21.73 -31.07
C VAL A 425 10.49 20.91 -31.63
N ASN A 426 10.25 19.65 -32.04
CA ASN A 426 11.29 18.75 -32.49
C ASN A 426 11.55 18.81 -34.01
N HIS A 427 10.54 19.15 -34.81
CA HIS A 427 10.61 19.07 -36.28
C HIS A 427 10.11 20.33 -37.01
N ASP A 428 9.80 21.42 -36.29
CA ASP A 428 9.21 22.67 -36.80
C ASP A 428 7.91 22.46 -37.64
N ASP A 429 7.20 21.34 -37.39
CA ASP A 429 6.02 20.89 -38.12
C ASP A 429 4.97 20.26 -37.18
N PRO A 430 3.85 20.94 -36.89
CA PRO A 430 2.82 20.39 -35.99
C PRO A 430 2.12 19.14 -36.56
N ALA A 431 2.17 18.93 -37.87
CA ALA A 431 1.61 17.76 -38.54
C ALA A 431 2.57 16.55 -38.55
N PHE A 432 3.77 16.64 -37.94
CA PHE A 432 4.78 15.57 -38.04
C PHE A 432 4.28 14.19 -37.62
N TYR A 433 3.30 14.11 -36.71
CA TYR A 433 2.65 12.85 -36.32
C TYR A 433 2.10 12.06 -37.54
N GLN A 434 1.71 12.75 -38.63
CA GLN A 434 1.28 12.13 -39.88
C GLN A 434 2.45 11.44 -40.59
N LYS A 435 3.61 12.12 -40.70
CA LYS A 435 4.85 11.57 -41.28
C LYS A 435 5.37 10.38 -40.48
N SER A 436 5.36 10.46 -39.14
CA SER A 436 5.67 9.34 -38.26
C SER A 436 4.71 8.15 -38.50
N GLY A 437 3.41 8.43 -38.60
CA GLY A 437 2.40 7.43 -38.97
C GLY A 437 2.60 6.82 -40.36
N GLU A 438 3.10 7.59 -41.34
CA GLU A 438 3.48 7.08 -42.66
C GLU A 438 4.73 6.18 -42.60
N MET A 439 5.75 6.53 -41.82
CA MET A 439 6.92 5.66 -41.60
C MET A 439 6.52 4.33 -40.95
N VAL A 440 5.68 4.38 -39.90
CA VAL A 440 5.13 3.19 -39.23
C VAL A 440 4.30 2.33 -40.18
N LYS A 441 3.51 2.93 -41.09
CA LYS A 441 2.78 2.22 -42.17
C LYS A 441 3.70 1.64 -43.24
N ALA A 442 4.80 2.32 -43.58
CA ALA A 442 5.71 1.94 -44.66
C ALA A 442 6.73 0.85 -44.28
N ALA A 443 6.99 0.64 -42.98
CA ALA A 443 7.89 -0.40 -42.50
C ALA A 443 7.52 -1.82 -43.03
N THR A 444 8.50 -2.72 -43.04
CA THR A 444 8.33 -4.12 -43.45
C THR A 444 9.15 -5.03 -42.54
N PRO A 445 8.87 -6.35 -42.47
CA PRO A 445 9.74 -7.29 -41.76
C PRO A 445 11.22 -7.17 -42.15
N ALA A 446 11.51 -6.92 -43.43
CA ALA A 446 12.86 -6.68 -43.92
C ALA A 446 13.47 -5.38 -43.36
N SER A 447 12.78 -4.24 -43.48
CA SER A 447 13.32 -2.96 -42.98
C SER A 447 13.48 -2.92 -41.46
N ILE A 448 12.58 -3.58 -40.72
CA ILE A 448 12.68 -3.72 -39.28
C ILE A 448 13.94 -4.54 -38.90
N ARG A 449 14.20 -5.65 -39.61
CA ARG A 449 15.41 -6.44 -39.40
C ARG A 449 16.68 -5.68 -39.80
N GLU A 450 16.64 -4.91 -40.88
CA GLU A 450 17.78 -4.12 -41.38
C GLU A 450 18.15 -2.99 -40.40
N THR A 451 17.17 -2.25 -39.86
CA THR A 451 17.39 -1.32 -38.74
C THR A 451 17.89 -2.06 -37.49
N ALA A 452 17.38 -3.25 -37.19
CA ALA A 452 17.83 -4.02 -36.02
C ALA A 452 19.30 -4.46 -36.14
N ASP A 453 19.74 -4.91 -37.33
CA ASP A 453 21.13 -5.28 -37.58
C ASP A 453 22.06 -4.06 -37.49
N GLU A 454 21.73 -2.96 -38.18
CA GLU A 454 22.54 -1.73 -38.12
C GLU A 454 22.71 -1.20 -36.69
N TRP A 455 21.68 -1.29 -35.83
CA TRP A 455 21.68 -0.63 -34.52
C TRP A 455 21.91 -1.54 -33.31
N LEU A 456 21.40 -2.77 -33.31
CA LEU A 456 21.42 -3.67 -32.16
C LEU A 456 22.48 -4.78 -32.27
N ASN A 457 23.05 -5.01 -33.47
CA ASN A 457 24.32 -5.71 -33.66
C ASN A 457 25.53 -4.79 -33.39
N SER A 458 25.30 -3.63 -32.74
CA SER A 458 26.32 -2.69 -32.26
C SER A 458 26.50 -2.79 -30.74
N GLY A 459 27.62 -2.27 -30.21
CA GLY A 459 28.05 -2.55 -28.83
C GLY A 459 27.12 -1.99 -27.75
N ALA A 460 26.53 -2.85 -26.93
CA ALA A 460 25.60 -2.45 -25.88
C ALA A 460 26.30 -1.78 -24.69
N TYR A 461 25.58 -0.94 -23.95
CA TYR A 461 25.86 -0.69 -22.54
C TYR A 461 25.03 -1.67 -21.70
N ILE A 462 25.68 -2.44 -20.84
CA ILE A 462 25.09 -3.54 -20.08
C ILE A 462 25.23 -3.22 -18.58
N LEU A 463 24.11 -3.12 -17.87
CA LEU A 463 24.07 -2.79 -16.45
C LEU A 463 23.39 -3.89 -15.64
N GLU A 464 24.06 -4.32 -14.58
CA GLU A 464 23.55 -5.23 -13.56
C GLU A 464 23.18 -4.47 -12.29
N VAL A 465 21.98 -4.70 -11.75
CA VAL A 465 21.49 -4.08 -10.51
C VAL A 465 21.11 -5.16 -9.49
N THR A 466 21.45 -4.99 -8.21
CA THR A 466 21.15 -5.95 -7.14
C THR A 466 20.59 -5.30 -5.84
N PRO A 467 19.80 -6.02 -5.02
CA PRO A 467 19.20 -5.51 -3.77
C PRO A 467 20.13 -5.03 -2.66
N PHE A 468 19.71 -3.96 -1.94
CA PHE A 468 20.16 -3.60 -0.60
C PHE A 468 19.40 -4.38 0.50
N PRO A 469 19.98 -4.53 1.72
CA PRO A 469 19.22 -4.88 2.93
C PRO A 469 18.16 -3.82 3.36
N GLN A 470 17.01 -4.25 3.92
CA GLN A 470 15.72 -3.52 4.05
C GLN A 470 15.46 -2.72 5.36
N TYR A 471 14.92 -1.47 5.31
CA TYR A 471 14.42 -0.67 6.49
C TYR A 471 13.50 0.59 6.15
N SER A 472 12.49 0.97 6.99
CA SER A 472 11.87 2.33 7.31
C SER A 472 10.69 3.04 6.52
N ASN A 473 10.10 4.17 7.03
CA ASN A 473 8.79 4.85 6.62
C ASN A 473 8.57 6.39 7.02
N ALA A 474 7.39 7.05 6.74
CA ALA A 474 7.03 8.51 7.00
C ALA A 474 5.45 8.81 7.08
N LYS A 475 4.76 10.00 7.25
CA LYS A 475 5.01 11.49 7.47
C LYS A 475 3.84 12.33 8.18
N GLU A 476 3.36 13.52 7.72
CA GLU A 476 2.42 14.55 8.38
C GLU A 476 1.36 15.21 7.40
N GLY A 477 0.43 16.21 7.65
CA GLY A 477 0.09 17.22 8.73
C GLY A 477 -1.17 18.16 8.43
N ALA A 478 -1.46 19.28 9.19
CA ALA A 478 -2.70 20.16 9.09
C ALA A 478 -2.55 21.69 9.50
N ASP A 479 -3.61 22.56 9.46
CA ASP A 479 -3.60 23.98 9.95
C ASP A 479 -3.43 24.06 11.47
N ARG A 480 -2.42 24.82 11.91
CA ARG A 480 -1.99 24.93 13.32
C ARG A 480 -2.04 26.36 13.85
N SER A 481 -2.55 27.32 13.09
CA SER A 481 -2.61 28.73 13.50
C SER A 481 -3.53 28.95 14.69
N LYS A 482 -4.64 28.18 14.76
CA LYS A 482 -5.60 28.10 15.86
C LYS A 482 -6.14 26.67 15.89
N VAL A 483 -6.27 26.06 17.06
CA VAL A 483 -7.02 24.79 17.17
C VAL A 483 -8.51 25.08 16.94
N PRO A 484 -9.19 24.43 15.97
CA PRO A 484 -10.63 24.61 15.78
C PRO A 484 -11.38 24.16 17.04
N THR A 485 -12.33 24.98 17.51
CA THR A 485 -13.16 24.62 18.66
C THR A 485 -14.13 23.50 18.28
N ALA A 486 -13.98 22.34 18.91
CA ALA A 486 -14.99 21.29 18.85
C ALA A 486 -16.32 21.83 19.41
N GLY A 487 -17.39 21.70 18.62
CA GLY A 487 -18.75 22.13 19.00
C GLY A 487 -19.36 21.27 20.11
N ASP A 488 -20.67 21.44 20.28
CA ASP A 488 -21.45 20.71 21.28
C ASP A 488 -21.44 19.20 21.03
N THR A 489 -21.43 18.42 22.11
CA THR A 489 -21.45 16.95 22.05
C THR A 489 -22.82 16.44 21.59
N VAL A 490 -22.89 15.96 20.35
CA VAL A 490 -24.08 15.27 19.83
C VAL A 490 -24.30 13.98 20.62
N LYS A 491 -25.51 13.79 21.17
CA LYS A 491 -25.91 12.49 21.77
C LYS A 491 -26.01 11.44 20.65
N VAL A 492 -25.34 10.31 20.82
CA VAL A 492 -25.41 9.18 19.89
C VAL A 492 -26.78 8.51 20.01
N ALA A 493 -27.52 8.41 18.90
CA ALA A 493 -28.71 7.59 18.82
C ALA A 493 -28.30 6.14 18.52
N LEU A 494 -28.15 5.34 19.57
CA LEU A 494 -27.93 3.90 19.45
C LEU A 494 -29.27 3.16 19.32
N PRO A 495 -29.34 2.05 18.54
CA PRO A 495 -30.53 1.21 18.50
C PRO A 495 -30.78 0.52 19.85
N GLU A 496 -32.05 0.16 20.10
CA GLU A 496 -32.41 -0.70 21.23
C GLU A 496 -31.90 -2.14 21.00
N LEU A 497 -31.55 -2.87 22.07
CA LEU A 497 -31.09 -4.26 21.96
C LEU A 497 -32.28 -5.22 21.98
N GLU A 498 -32.61 -5.78 20.82
CA GLU A 498 -33.58 -6.87 20.69
C GLU A 498 -32.97 -8.18 21.22
N ARG A 499 -33.74 -8.98 21.97
CA ARG A 499 -33.26 -10.21 22.60
C ARG A 499 -34.22 -11.38 22.35
N ALA A 500 -33.67 -12.51 21.92
CA ALA A 500 -34.41 -13.72 21.62
C ALA A 500 -33.63 -14.99 22.01
N GLN A 501 -34.26 -16.16 21.85
CA GLN A 501 -33.62 -17.47 22.02
C GLN A 501 -34.12 -18.41 20.92
N LEU A 502 -33.22 -19.18 20.32
CA LEU A 502 -33.55 -20.23 19.33
C LEU A 502 -34.05 -21.50 20.03
N ASP A 503 -34.71 -22.38 19.27
CA ASP A 503 -35.25 -23.65 19.79
C ASP A 503 -34.16 -24.59 20.36
N ASN A 504 -32.91 -24.45 19.92
CA ASN A 504 -31.74 -25.19 20.42
C ASN A 504 -31.10 -24.58 21.69
N GLY A 505 -31.65 -23.47 22.20
CA GLY A 505 -31.17 -22.78 23.39
C GLY A 505 -30.19 -21.63 23.15
N LEU A 506 -29.71 -21.40 21.92
CA LEU A 506 -28.83 -20.28 21.60
C LEU A 506 -29.52 -18.93 21.88
N LYS A 507 -28.90 -18.10 22.70
CA LYS A 507 -29.35 -16.72 22.96
C LYS A 507 -28.94 -15.81 21.80
N VAL A 508 -29.82 -14.91 21.38
CA VAL A 508 -29.57 -13.93 20.32
C VAL A 508 -29.75 -12.53 20.87
N VAL A 509 -28.81 -11.62 20.56
CA VAL A 509 -28.86 -10.19 20.88
C VAL A 509 -28.62 -9.41 19.58
N LEU A 510 -29.58 -8.59 19.17
CA LEU A 510 -29.54 -7.85 17.90
C LEU A 510 -29.59 -6.34 18.16
N ALA A 511 -28.72 -5.60 17.47
CA ALA A 511 -28.80 -4.15 17.33
C ALA A 511 -29.01 -3.81 15.84
N ASN A 512 -30.27 -3.62 15.46
CA ASN A 512 -30.67 -3.35 14.07
C ASN A 512 -30.13 -2.00 13.57
N ARG A 513 -29.48 -2.01 12.40
CA ARG A 513 -28.79 -0.87 11.76
C ARG A 513 -28.99 -0.90 10.22
N PRO A 514 -30.16 -0.49 9.71
CA PRO A 514 -30.51 -0.61 8.29
C PRO A 514 -29.87 0.47 7.39
N GLN A 515 -28.78 1.12 7.82
CA GLN A 515 -28.12 2.19 7.07
C GLN A 515 -27.05 1.67 6.09
N THR A 516 -26.62 0.42 6.24
CA THR A 516 -25.59 -0.22 5.40
C THR A 516 -25.93 -1.71 5.24
N PRO A 517 -25.97 -2.28 4.03
CA PRO A 517 -26.42 -3.66 3.76
C PRO A 517 -25.36 -4.71 4.14
N ILE A 518 -24.95 -4.67 5.41
CA ILE A 518 -23.94 -5.53 6.05
C ILE A 518 -24.54 -5.99 7.38
N VAL A 519 -24.38 -7.26 7.69
CA VAL A 519 -24.72 -7.88 8.98
C VAL A 519 -23.44 -8.49 9.57
N GLY A 520 -22.98 -7.91 10.67
CA GLY A 520 -21.91 -8.45 11.50
C GLY A 520 -22.49 -9.33 12.60
N MET A 521 -21.87 -10.47 12.85
CA MET A 521 -22.28 -11.50 13.81
C MET A 521 -21.08 -12.01 14.62
N GLU A 522 -21.25 -12.21 15.91
CA GLU A 522 -20.26 -12.89 16.77
C GLU A 522 -20.94 -13.97 17.61
N PHE A 523 -20.57 -15.23 17.39
CA PHE A 523 -20.92 -16.34 18.26
C PHE A 523 -19.95 -16.33 19.45
N LEU A 524 -20.39 -15.77 20.58
CA LEU A 524 -19.60 -15.62 21.79
C LEU A 524 -19.85 -16.79 22.75
N PHE A 525 -18.83 -17.63 22.97
CA PHE A 525 -18.88 -18.80 23.85
C PHE A 525 -18.23 -18.49 25.20
N ASP A 526 -18.84 -18.90 26.32
CA ASP A 526 -18.19 -18.79 27.64
C ASP A 526 -17.09 -19.85 27.80
N ALA A 527 -15.91 -19.55 27.25
CA ALA A 527 -14.83 -20.49 27.03
C ALA A 527 -13.46 -19.77 27.20
N GLY A 528 -12.70 -19.61 26.12
CA GLY A 528 -11.45 -18.84 26.07
C GLY A 528 -10.26 -19.49 26.76
N LEU A 529 -9.19 -18.72 26.97
CA LEU A 529 -7.95 -19.21 27.56
C LEU A 529 -8.09 -19.68 29.03
N SER A 530 -9.20 -19.36 29.70
CA SER A 530 -9.57 -19.88 31.02
C SER A 530 -10.25 -21.26 31.00
N ALA A 531 -10.82 -21.68 29.86
CA ALA A 531 -11.44 -23.00 29.69
C ALA A 531 -10.43 -24.15 29.45
N ARG A 532 -9.12 -23.83 29.40
CA ARG A 532 -8.01 -24.72 29.02
C ARG A 532 -7.82 -26.01 29.83
N GLY A 533 -8.47 -26.16 30.98
CA GLY A 533 -8.13 -27.21 31.95
C GLY A 533 -6.64 -27.18 32.29
N ASN A 534 -5.93 -28.30 32.12
CA ASN A 534 -4.48 -28.38 32.32
C ASN A 534 -3.63 -28.14 31.04
N GLN A 535 -4.24 -27.87 29.88
CA GLN A 535 -3.55 -27.82 28.58
C GLN A 535 -3.52 -26.39 28.00
N PRO A 536 -2.46 -25.58 28.23
CA PRO A 536 -2.48 -24.15 27.93
C PRO A 536 -2.57 -23.77 26.45
N ALA A 537 -2.27 -24.68 25.52
CA ALA A 537 -2.45 -24.46 24.08
C ALA A 537 -3.85 -24.89 23.57
N LEU A 538 -4.64 -25.63 24.34
CA LEU A 538 -5.83 -26.32 23.83
C LEU A 538 -6.90 -25.36 23.24
N PRO A 539 -7.35 -24.29 23.92
CA PRO A 539 -8.34 -23.39 23.32
C PRO A 539 -7.80 -22.70 22.06
N GLY A 540 -6.52 -22.34 22.05
CA GLY A 540 -5.86 -21.70 20.91
C GLY A 540 -5.81 -22.61 19.69
N LEU A 541 -5.30 -23.83 19.87
CA LEU A 541 -5.17 -24.83 18.81
C LEU A 541 -6.53 -25.33 18.30
N THR A 542 -7.55 -25.48 19.16
CA THR A 542 -8.88 -25.88 18.70
C THR A 542 -9.54 -24.81 17.83
N MET A 543 -9.51 -23.53 18.23
CA MET A 543 -10.14 -22.46 17.44
C MET A 543 -9.42 -22.23 16.10
N ALA A 544 -8.08 -22.30 16.09
CA ALA A 544 -7.23 -22.19 14.90
C ALA A 544 -7.20 -23.44 14.01
N MET A 545 -8.16 -24.35 14.20
CA MET A 545 -8.37 -25.55 13.38
C MET A 545 -9.82 -25.66 12.87
N LEU A 546 -10.70 -24.70 13.19
CA LEU A 546 -12.10 -24.72 12.75
C LEU A 546 -12.25 -24.26 11.29
N ASP A 547 -11.45 -23.28 10.89
CA ASP A 547 -11.37 -22.71 9.54
C ASP A 547 -10.53 -23.57 8.57
N GLU A 548 -9.86 -24.61 9.07
CA GLU A 548 -9.03 -25.50 8.27
C GLU A 548 -9.81 -26.60 7.52
N GLY A 549 -11.06 -26.88 7.92
CA GLY A 549 -11.95 -27.76 7.16
C GLY A 549 -13.19 -28.28 7.91
N THR A 550 -14.25 -28.54 7.14
CA THR A 550 -15.49 -29.19 7.59
C THR A 550 -15.68 -30.53 6.88
N THR A 551 -16.68 -31.33 7.26
CA THR A 551 -17.00 -32.57 6.52
C THR A 551 -17.50 -32.32 5.10
N ASN A 552 -17.79 -31.07 4.74
CA ASN A 552 -18.37 -30.68 3.45
C ASN A 552 -17.45 -29.77 2.62
N ARG A 553 -16.44 -29.13 3.23
CA ARG A 553 -15.56 -28.13 2.60
C ARG A 553 -14.12 -28.21 3.10
N ASP A 554 -13.15 -28.07 2.20
CA ASP A 554 -11.75 -27.79 2.58
C ASP A 554 -11.51 -26.28 2.78
N ASN A 555 -10.37 -25.89 3.37
CA ASN A 555 -10.05 -24.49 3.64
C ASN A 555 -9.96 -23.60 2.39
N LEU A 556 -9.56 -24.13 1.24
CA LEU A 556 -9.52 -23.38 -0.02
C LEU A 556 -10.94 -23.14 -0.56
N GLN A 557 -11.85 -24.10 -0.37
CA GLN A 557 -13.27 -23.96 -0.68
C GLN A 557 -13.94 -22.94 0.25
N ILE A 558 -13.69 -23.00 1.56
CA ILE A 558 -14.18 -22.02 2.53
C ILE A 558 -13.72 -20.60 2.14
N ALA A 559 -12.43 -20.43 1.85
CA ALA A 559 -11.88 -19.14 1.43
C ALA A 559 -12.50 -18.63 0.10
N ALA A 560 -12.59 -19.49 -0.91
CA ALA A 560 -13.12 -19.12 -2.22
C ALA A 560 -14.64 -18.85 -2.22
N GLU A 561 -15.42 -19.59 -1.43
CA GLU A 561 -16.86 -19.31 -1.24
C GLU A 561 -17.05 -17.95 -0.55
N LEU A 562 -16.30 -17.68 0.53
CA LEU A 562 -16.36 -16.40 1.26
C LEU A 562 -15.95 -15.20 0.39
N GLU A 563 -14.86 -15.31 -0.38
CA GLU A 563 -14.45 -14.29 -1.35
C GLU A 563 -15.55 -14.05 -2.40
N THR A 564 -16.13 -15.12 -2.95
CA THR A 564 -17.18 -15.05 -3.98
C THR A 564 -18.45 -14.34 -3.49
N ILE A 565 -18.83 -14.51 -2.23
CA ILE A 565 -20.03 -13.88 -1.65
C ILE A 565 -19.74 -12.57 -0.90
N GLY A 566 -18.50 -12.08 -0.92
CA GLY A 566 -18.09 -10.83 -0.28
C GLY A 566 -18.29 -10.84 1.24
N SER A 567 -17.96 -11.95 1.90
CA SER A 567 -18.11 -12.14 3.34
C SER A 567 -16.81 -12.66 3.95
N SER A 568 -16.66 -12.60 5.28
CA SER A 568 -15.47 -13.08 5.98
C SER A 568 -15.82 -13.74 7.31
N ILE A 569 -15.14 -14.84 7.63
CA ILE A 569 -15.24 -15.53 8.91
C ILE A 569 -13.87 -15.50 9.59
N SER A 570 -13.85 -15.37 10.92
CA SER A 570 -12.62 -15.52 11.72
C SER A 570 -12.93 -16.15 13.07
N THR A 571 -11.94 -16.84 13.65
CA THR A 571 -12.05 -17.56 14.92
C THR A 571 -11.05 -16.99 15.94
N GLY A 572 -11.35 -17.07 17.24
CA GLY A 572 -10.51 -16.44 18.25
C GLY A 572 -10.75 -16.88 19.69
N ASN A 573 -9.84 -16.42 20.57
CA ASN A 573 -9.93 -16.61 22.02
C ASN A 573 -9.56 -15.31 22.77
N GLY A 574 -10.47 -14.83 23.61
CA GLY A 574 -10.16 -13.95 24.74
C GLY A 574 -9.71 -14.74 25.98
N LEU A 575 -9.60 -14.05 27.13
CA LEU A 575 -9.33 -14.71 28.41
C LEU A 575 -10.54 -15.54 28.89
N ASP A 576 -11.75 -15.03 28.67
CA ASP A 576 -13.01 -15.61 29.15
C ASP A 576 -13.98 -16.06 28.06
N SER A 577 -13.64 -15.80 26.80
CA SER A 577 -14.46 -16.11 25.63
C SER A 577 -13.66 -16.84 24.57
N SER A 578 -14.31 -17.75 23.85
CA SER A 578 -13.92 -18.11 22.49
C SER A 578 -14.97 -17.51 21.57
N SER A 579 -14.61 -17.08 20.36
CA SER A 579 -15.62 -16.57 19.41
C SER A 579 -15.36 -16.96 17.97
N ILE A 580 -16.45 -16.96 17.21
CA ILE A 580 -16.49 -17.09 15.76
C ILE A 580 -17.22 -15.85 15.25
N THR A 581 -16.52 -14.99 14.52
CA THR A 581 -17.06 -13.75 13.97
C THR A 581 -17.32 -13.94 12.48
N LEU A 582 -18.49 -13.51 12.02
CA LEU A 582 -18.89 -13.44 10.61
C LEU A 582 -19.23 -11.99 10.27
N ASP A 583 -18.65 -11.45 9.20
CA ASP A 583 -19.10 -10.20 8.56
C ASP A 583 -19.59 -10.52 7.15
N SER A 584 -20.81 -10.11 6.80
CA SER A 584 -21.48 -10.50 5.56
C SER A 584 -22.35 -9.39 4.98
N LEU A 585 -22.46 -9.34 3.65
CA LEU A 585 -23.48 -8.54 2.98
C LEU A 585 -24.87 -9.11 3.26
N THR A 586 -25.89 -8.26 3.51
CA THR A 586 -27.28 -8.71 3.79
C THR A 586 -27.82 -9.66 2.71
N VAL A 587 -27.43 -9.44 1.44
CA VAL A 587 -27.79 -10.27 0.27
C VAL A 587 -27.06 -11.62 0.19
N SER A 588 -25.97 -11.78 0.93
CA SER A 588 -25.12 -12.99 0.99
C SER A 588 -25.32 -13.79 2.30
N LEU A 589 -26.20 -13.32 3.18
CA LEU A 589 -26.29 -13.82 4.54
C LEU A 589 -26.71 -15.29 4.63
N ASP A 590 -27.59 -15.77 3.74
CA ASP A 590 -28.04 -17.18 3.79
C ASP A 590 -26.92 -18.16 3.40
N GLN A 591 -26.06 -17.78 2.44
CA GLN A 591 -24.85 -18.53 2.07
C GLN A 591 -23.81 -18.46 3.19
N SER A 592 -23.65 -17.29 3.81
CA SER A 592 -22.67 -17.08 4.88
C SER A 592 -23.06 -17.82 6.18
N LEU A 593 -24.36 -17.91 6.46
CA LEU A 593 -24.91 -18.71 7.55
C LEU A 593 -24.74 -20.22 7.30
N ASP A 594 -24.76 -20.68 6.05
CA ASP A 594 -24.45 -22.07 5.70
C ASP A 594 -22.98 -22.41 6.02
N ILE A 595 -22.03 -21.58 5.58
CA ILE A 595 -20.60 -21.78 5.83
C ILE A 595 -20.27 -21.71 7.32
N VAL A 596 -20.78 -20.72 8.06
CA VAL A 596 -20.46 -20.60 9.50
C VAL A 596 -21.15 -21.68 10.33
N SER A 597 -22.33 -22.16 9.94
CA SER A 597 -23.01 -23.25 10.65
C SER A 597 -22.29 -24.59 10.44
N ASP A 598 -21.76 -24.82 9.24
CA ASP A 598 -20.94 -25.97 8.88
C ASP A 598 -19.60 -25.99 9.66
N LEU A 599 -18.94 -24.83 9.79
CA LEU A 599 -17.75 -24.64 10.62
C LEU A 599 -18.02 -24.85 12.12
N ILE A 600 -19.20 -24.46 12.61
CA ILE A 600 -19.63 -24.68 14.01
C ILE A 600 -19.94 -26.17 14.28
N MET A 601 -20.63 -26.85 13.37
CA MET A 601 -21.19 -28.19 13.59
C MET A 601 -20.30 -29.35 13.12
N ASN A 602 -19.51 -29.16 12.07
CA ASN A 602 -18.84 -30.25 11.34
C ASN A 602 -17.31 -30.13 11.16
N PRO A 603 -16.53 -29.49 12.07
CA PRO A 603 -15.08 -29.35 11.87
C PRO A 603 -14.38 -30.72 11.84
N THR A 604 -13.60 -30.97 10.80
CA THR A 604 -12.93 -32.27 10.60
C THR A 604 -11.73 -32.46 11.51
N PHE A 605 -11.00 -31.39 11.84
CA PHE A 605 -9.73 -31.45 12.58
C PHE A 605 -8.73 -32.46 11.96
N GLU A 606 -8.58 -32.47 10.62
CA GLU A 606 -7.74 -33.47 9.93
C GLU A 606 -6.29 -33.47 10.41
N GLN A 607 -5.64 -34.65 10.34
CA GLN A 607 -4.33 -34.86 10.97
C GLN A 607 -3.21 -34.07 10.26
N ASP A 608 -3.22 -34.03 8.93
CA ASP A 608 -2.22 -33.31 8.14
C ASP A 608 -2.31 -31.79 8.40
N ASP A 609 -3.52 -31.26 8.52
CA ASP A 609 -3.78 -29.86 8.86
C ASP A 609 -3.42 -29.55 10.33
N LEU A 610 -3.70 -30.49 11.25
CA LEU A 610 -3.27 -30.40 12.63
C LEU A 610 -1.73 -30.39 12.75
N GLU A 611 -1.01 -31.13 11.92
CA GLU A 611 0.45 -31.07 11.85
C GLU A 611 0.97 -29.76 11.25
N ARG A 612 0.31 -29.24 10.21
CA ARG A 612 0.60 -27.93 9.61
C ARG A 612 0.36 -26.77 10.59
N VAL A 613 -0.80 -26.70 11.22
CA VAL A 613 -1.14 -25.66 12.22
C VAL A 613 -0.28 -25.77 13.46
N ARG A 614 -0.02 -26.99 13.97
CA ARG A 614 0.93 -27.19 15.08
C ARG A 614 2.32 -26.65 14.71
N THR A 615 2.79 -26.91 13.50
CA THR A 615 4.07 -26.38 13.00
C THR A 615 4.06 -24.85 12.95
N ASN A 616 3.03 -24.25 12.34
CA ASN A 616 2.87 -22.80 12.26
C ASN A 616 2.84 -22.14 13.65
N LEU A 617 2.15 -22.73 14.62
CA LEU A 617 2.10 -22.25 16.01
C LEU A 617 3.43 -22.44 16.75
N VAL A 618 4.18 -23.52 16.48
CA VAL A 618 5.53 -23.73 17.04
C VAL A 618 6.52 -22.70 16.49
N GLU A 619 6.50 -22.39 15.19
CA GLU A 619 7.29 -21.27 14.64
C GLU A 619 6.82 -19.93 15.21
N GLY A 620 5.50 -19.75 15.38
CA GLY A 620 4.92 -18.60 16.08
C GLY A 620 5.49 -18.42 17.49
N ILE A 621 5.59 -19.48 18.30
CA ILE A 621 6.22 -19.44 19.63
C ILE A 621 7.70 -19.07 19.54
N ARG A 622 8.44 -19.54 18.52
CA ARG A 622 9.85 -19.16 18.33
C ARG A 622 9.99 -17.66 17.99
N GLN A 623 9.08 -17.11 17.18
CA GLN A 623 8.98 -15.67 16.90
C GLN A 623 8.55 -14.87 18.15
N GLU A 624 7.64 -15.40 18.98
CA GLU A 624 7.31 -14.80 20.28
C GLU A 624 8.54 -14.76 21.21
N LYS A 625 9.40 -15.80 21.19
CA LYS A 625 10.64 -15.88 21.97
C LYS A 625 11.82 -15.05 21.42
N SER A 626 11.69 -14.45 20.23
CA SER A 626 12.67 -13.50 19.71
C SER A 626 12.31 -12.04 19.99
N SER A 627 11.06 -11.71 20.34
CA SER A 627 10.62 -10.34 20.61
C SER A 627 10.44 -10.05 22.12
N PRO A 628 11.11 -9.03 22.71
CA PRO A 628 10.96 -8.69 24.12
C PRO A 628 9.51 -8.50 24.59
N ASN A 629 8.70 -7.79 23.80
CA ASN A 629 7.29 -7.53 24.12
C ASN A 629 6.45 -8.82 24.14
N LYS A 630 6.79 -9.79 23.29
CA LYS A 630 6.08 -11.07 23.20
C LYS A 630 6.52 -12.02 24.32
N ILE A 631 7.81 -12.12 24.65
CA ILE A 631 8.28 -12.88 25.83
C ILE A 631 7.54 -12.39 27.09
N ILE A 632 7.43 -11.07 27.29
CA ILE A 632 6.72 -10.50 28.43
C ILE A 632 5.23 -10.91 28.43
N ALA A 633 4.55 -10.87 27.29
CA ALA A 633 3.16 -11.35 27.17
C ALA A 633 2.97 -12.86 27.36
N ARG A 634 4.05 -13.65 27.34
CA ARG A 634 4.07 -15.09 27.67
C ARG A 634 4.36 -15.37 29.15
N VAL A 635 5.32 -14.63 29.74
CA VAL A 635 5.87 -14.90 31.08
C VAL A 635 5.11 -14.15 32.18
N LEU A 636 4.75 -12.88 31.95
CA LEU A 636 4.04 -12.05 32.93
C LEU A 636 2.74 -12.67 33.49
N PRO A 637 1.92 -13.40 32.71
CA PRO A 637 0.71 -14.04 33.24
C PRO A 637 0.99 -15.00 34.40
N GLU A 638 2.02 -15.85 34.30
CA GLU A 638 2.39 -16.76 35.40
C GLU A 638 2.99 -16.01 36.60
N LEU A 639 3.74 -14.94 36.38
CA LEU A 639 4.32 -14.11 37.45
C LEU A 639 3.26 -13.35 38.27
N VAL A 640 2.18 -12.89 37.62
CA VAL A 640 1.16 -12.01 38.22
C VAL A 640 0.00 -12.79 38.83
N TYR A 641 -0.40 -13.92 38.23
CA TYR A 641 -1.47 -14.76 38.75
C TYR A 641 -0.98 -15.92 39.62
N GLY A 642 0.23 -16.43 39.36
CA GLY A 642 0.77 -17.66 39.92
C GLY A 642 0.58 -18.87 39.00
N LYS A 643 1.53 -19.81 39.07
CA LYS A 643 1.55 -21.04 38.27
C LYS A 643 0.27 -21.86 38.41
N GLY A 644 -0.29 -22.29 37.29
CA GLY A 644 -1.50 -23.12 37.21
C GLY A 644 -2.82 -22.35 37.15
N HIS A 645 -2.88 -21.09 37.63
CA HIS A 645 -4.08 -20.24 37.59
C HIS A 645 -4.66 -20.08 36.18
N ALA A 646 -5.99 -20.07 36.00
CA ALA A 646 -6.65 -20.05 34.69
C ALA A 646 -6.06 -18.99 33.71
N TYR A 647 -5.93 -17.73 34.15
CA TYR A 647 -5.34 -16.63 33.37
C TYR A 647 -3.80 -16.59 33.30
N ALA A 648 -3.08 -17.57 33.87
CA ALA A 648 -1.61 -17.67 33.75
C ALA A 648 -1.14 -18.19 32.37
N THR A 649 -2.07 -18.45 31.46
CA THR A 649 -1.79 -18.82 30.06
C THR A 649 -1.09 -17.66 29.32
N PRO A 650 -0.08 -17.93 28.47
CA PRO A 650 0.45 -16.95 27.52
C PRO A 650 -0.67 -16.25 26.74
N TRP A 651 -0.68 -14.92 26.71
CA TRP A 651 -1.79 -14.14 26.14
C TRP A 651 -1.93 -14.24 24.61
N SER A 652 -0.99 -14.91 23.94
CA SER A 652 -1.08 -15.31 22.53
C SER A 652 -1.96 -16.52 22.29
N GLY A 653 -2.36 -17.26 23.33
CA GLY A 653 -3.15 -18.50 23.22
C GLY A 653 -2.38 -19.71 22.66
N SER A 654 -1.16 -19.51 22.14
CA SER A 654 -0.29 -20.57 21.59
C SER A 654 0.23 -21.57 22.63
N GLY A 655 0.05 -21.29 23.93
CA GLY A 655 0.55 -22.14 25.02
C GLY A 655 2.07 -22.30 24.97
N THR A 656 2.57 -23.51 25.20
CA THR A 656 4.00 -23.89 25.04
C THR A 656 4.16 -24.99 23.99
N VAL A 657 5.38 -25.13 23.44
CA VAL A 657 5.74 -26.23 22.51
C VAL A 657 5.41 -27.58 23.15
N ASP A 658 5.85 -27.79 24.39
CA ASP A 658 5.52 -28.96 25.23
C ASP A 658 4.01 -29.24 25.37
N SER A 659 3.15 -28.24 25.24
CA SER A 659 1.69 -28.45 25.25
C SER A 659 1.12 -28.72 23.86
N LEU A 660 1.61 -28.04 22.82
CA LEU A 660 1.21 -28.27 21.42
C LEU A 660 1.57 -29.68 20.93
N GLU A 661 2.74 -30.20 21.32
CA GLU A 661 3.22 -31.55 20.99
C GLU A 661 2.42 -32.67 21.68
N LYS A 662 1.71 -32.36 22.77
CA LYS A 662 0.90 -33.34 23.52
C LYS A 662 -0.56 -33.41 23.07
N LEU A 663 -1.02 -32.46 22.25
CA LEU A 663 -2.41 -32.37 21.80
C LEU A 663 -2.65 -33.14 20.50
N ASN A 664 -3.75 -33.89 20.47
CA ASN A 664 -4.18 -34.70 19.33
C ASN A 664 -5.65 -34.38 18.93
N GLN A 665 -6.14 -34.98 17.85
CA GLN A 665 -7.49 -34.71 17.31
C GLN A 665 -8.61 -34.92 18.34
N ASP A 666 -8.51 -35.90 19.24
CA ASP A 666 -9.54 -36.15 20.25
C ASP A 666 -9.55 -35.10 21.36
N ASP A 667 -8.41 -34.50 21.73
CA ASP A 667 -8.37 -33.36 22.65
C ASP A 667 -9.13 -32.16 22.06
N LEU A 668 -8.90 -31.88 20.77
CA LEU A 668 -9.54 -30.80 20.02
C LEU A 668 -11.06 -31.03 19.90
N ARG A 669 -11.47 -32.23 19.46
CA ARG A 669 -12.89 -32.63 19.40
C ARG A 669 -13.56 -32.59 20.77
N SER A 670 -12.84 -32.93 21.84
CA SER A 670 -13.33 -32.87 23.22
C SER A 670 -13.56 -31.43 23.67
N PHE A 671 -12.58 -30.53 23.46
CA PHE A 671 -12.75 -29.11 23.75
C PHE A 671 -13.92 -28.48 22.97
N TRP A 672 -13.99 -28.74 21.66
CA TRP A 672 -15.08 -28.29 20.78
C TRP A 672 -16.45 -28.74 21.31
N LYS A 673 -16.67 -30.05 21.53
CA LYS A 673 -17.93 -30.58 22.08
C LYS A 673 -18.29 -30.06 23.47
N THR A 674 -17.27 -29.77 24.30
CA THR A 674 -17.47 -29.31 25.68
C THR A 674 -17.90 -27.85 25.75
N TRP A 675 -17.35 -26.98 24.89
CA TRP A 675 -17.45 -25.52 25.04
C TRP A 675 -18.17 -24.81 23.87
N LEU A 676 -18.13 -25.34 22.65
CA LEU A 676 -18.77 -24.76 21.47
C LEU A 676 -20.18 -25.34 21.26
N ARG A 677 -21.07 -25.01 22.20
CA ARG A 677 -22.46 -25.50 22.30
C ARG A 677 -23.46 -24.33 22.26
N PRO A 678 -24.70 -24.53 21.79
CA PRO A 678 -25.69 -23.45 21.75
C PRO A 678 -26.09 -22.96 23.15
N ASP A 679 -26.10 -23.84 24.16
CA ASP A 679 -26.41 -23.47 25.55
C ASP A 679 -25.26 -22.74 26.29
N ASN A 680 -24.03 -22.79 25.75
CA ASN A 680 -22.87 -22.04 26.22
C ASN A 680 -22.62 -20.73 25.45
N ALA A 681 -23.46 -20.44 24.45
CA ALA A 681 -23.23 -19.37 23.49
C ALA A 681 -24.23 -18.22 23.63
N THR A 682 -23.82 -17.05 23.16
CA THR A 682 -24.70 -15.93 22.81
C THR A 682 -24.26 -15.39 21.46
N LEU A 683 -25.15 -15.40 20.49
CA LEU A 683 -24.94 -14.76 19.20
C LEU A 683 -25.28 -13.28 19.32
N VAL A 684 -24.29 -12.42 19.16
CA VAL A 684 -24.46 -10.97 19.05
C VAL A 684 -24.51 -10.60 17.57
N VAL A 685 -25.45 -9.73 17.18
CA VAL A 685 -25.68 -9.34 15.78
C VAL A 685 -25.83 -7.82 15.68
N THR A 686 -25.22 -7.20 14.68
CA THR A 686 -25.40 -5.78 14.36
C THR A 686 -25.45 -5.58 12.85
N GLY A 687 -26.46 -4.86 12.36
CA GLY A 687 -26.54 -4.54 10.92
C GLY A 687 -27.96 -4.50 10.37
N ASP A 688 -28.05 -4.52 9.05
CA ASP A 688 -29.30 -4.41 8.27
C ASP A 688 -30.07 -5.74 8.25
N ILE A 689 -30.70 -6.07 9.39
CA ILE A 689 -31.64 -7.19 9.55
C ILE A 689 -32.53 -6.99 10.78
N THR A 690 -33.81 -7.38 10.70
CA THR A 690 -34.74 -7.43 11.84
C THR A 690 -34.71 -8.79 12.56
N MET A 691 -35.17 -8.86 13.82
CA MET A 691 -35.25 -10.15 14.53
C MET A 691 -36.20 -11.15 13.84
N ASP A 692 -37.32 -10.67 13.28
CA ASP A 692 -38.29 -11.49 12.54
C ASP A 692 -37.71 -12.11 11.25
N GLU A 693 -36.74 -11.46 10.61
CA GLU A 693 -36.01 -11.99 9.45
C GLU A 693 -34.84 -12.90 9.87
N LEU A 694 -34.19 -12.59 11.00
CA LEU A 694 -33.03 -13.29 11.51
C LEU A 694 -33.38 -14.67 12.09
N LEU A 695 -34.42 -14.76 12.92
CA LEU A 695 -34.76 -16.00 13.63
C LEU A 695 -35.09 -17.18 12.68
N PRO A 696 -35.86 -17.03 11.58
CA PRO A 696 -36.09 -18.11 10.63
C PRO A 696 -34.81 -18.58 9.92
N LYS A 697 -33.89 -17.65 9.60
CA LYS A 697 -32.60 -17.97 8.97
C LYS A 697 -31.70 -18.76 9.91
N LEU A 698 -31.59 -18.31 11.17
CA LEU A 698 -30.81 -19.00 12.20
C LEU A 698 -31.40 -20.37 12.56
N ASN A 699 -32.71 -20.48 12.77
CA ASN A 699 -33.37 -21.76 13.04
C ASN A 699 -33.23 -22.75 11.89
N LYS A 700 -33.15 -22.28 10.62
CA LYS A 700 -32.82 -23.13 9.47
C LYS A 700 -31.35 -23.59 9.50
N ALA A 701 -30.41 -22.66 9.65
CA ALA A 701 -28.97 -22.96 9.56
C ALA A 701 -28.45 -23.79 10.74
N LEU A 702 -28.98 -23.58 11.95
CA LEU A 702 -28.51 -24.18 13.20
C LEU A 702 -29.44 -25.28 13.75
N ALA A 703 -30.44 -25.74 12.97
CA ALA A 703 -31.42 -26.76 13.36
C ALA A 703 -30.79 -28.02 14.00
N ASN A 704 -29.67 -28.47 13.44
CA ASN A 704 -28.98 -29.68 13.86
C ASN A 704 -27.99 -29.45 15.02
N TRP A 705 -27.68 -28.20 15.36
CA TRP A 705 -26.77 -27.86 16.45
C TRP A 705 -27.54 -27.91 17.77
N GLN A 706 -27.40 -28.99 18.52
CA GLN A 706 -28.17 -29.28 19.72
C GLN A 706 -27.26 -29.37 20.96
N ALA A 707 -27.73 -28.86 22.10
CA ALA A 707 -27.02 -28.98 23.36
C ALA A 707 -26.97 -30.46 23.82
N PRO A 708 -25.78 -31.03 24.10
CA PRO A 708 -25.69 -32.38 24.66
C PRO A 708 -26.20 -32.42 26.10
N ALA A 709 -26.72 -33.58 26.53
CA ALA A 709 -27.32 -33.77 27.84
C ALA A 709 -26.33 -33.68 29.03
N GLU A 710 -25.02 -33.59 28.75
CA GLU A 710 -23.99 -33.36 29.75
C GLU A 710 -23.98 -31.90 30.19
N ALA A 711 -24.00 -31.65 31.50
CA ALA A 711 -23.99 -30.30 32.05
C ALA A 711 -22.67 -29.57 31.74
N LEU A 712 -22.75 -28.27 31.44
CA LEU A 712 -21.58 -27.43 31.18
C LEU A 712 -20.60 -27.43 32.37
N PRO A 713 -19.30 -27.71 32.15
CA PRO A 713 -18.28 -27.56 33.18
C PRO A 713 -18.15 -26.11 33.64
N LYS A 714 -17.72 -25.91 34.89
CA LYS A 714 -17.38 -24.57 35.41
C LYS A 714 -15.90 -24.28 35.14
N LYS A 715 -15.60 -23.02 34.81
CA LYS A 715 -14.21 -22.54 34.68
C LYS A 715 -13.67 -22.17 36.07
N GLU A 716 -12.61 -22.84 36.49
CA GLU A 716 -11.99 -22.66 37.80
C GLU A 716 -11.10 -21.39 37.82
N ILE A 717 -11.75 -20.24 37.85
CA ILE A 717 -11.12 -18.91 37.98
C ILE A 717 -11.06 -18.56 39.46
N THR A 718 -9.93 -18.85 40.10
CA THR A 718 -9.68 -18.48 41.51
C THR A 718 -9.33 -17.00 41.64
N GLU A 719 -9.13 -16.51 42.87
CA GLU A 719 -8.36 -15.27 43.04
C GLU A 719 -6.89 -15.51 42.66
N GLY A 720 -6.24 -14.50 42.09
CA GLY A 720 -4.84 -14.53 41.71
C GLY A 720 -3.94 -14.12 42.86
N LYS A 721 -2.72 -14.67 42.92
CA LYS A 721 -1.80 -14.39 44.03
C LYS A 721 -1.09 -13.04 43.86
N ALA A 722 -1.78 -11.96 44.21
CA ALA A 722 -1.23 -10.61 44.26
C ALA A 722 0.07 -10.57 45.10
N ALA A 723 1.05 -9.79 44.64
CA ALA A 723 2.33 -9.66 45.32
C ALA A 723 2.19 -8.85 46.63
N GLU A 724 2.78 -9.37 47.71
CA GLU A 724 2.81 -8.71 49.02
C GLU A 724 3.82 -7.54 49.09
N LYS A 725 4.80 -7.54 48.17
CA LYS A 725 5.86 -6.55 47.98
C LYS A 725 6.34 -6.59 46.54
N SER A 726 6.88 -5.48 46.05
CA SER A 726 7.47 -5.37 44.72
C SER A 726 8.59 -6.40 44.50
N LYS A 727 8.60 -6.96 43.29
CA LYS A 727 9.58 -7.94 42.80
C LYS A 727 10.05 -7.51 41.42
N VAL A 728 11.32 -7.76 41.12
CA VAL A 728 11.93 -7.41 39.84
C VAL A 728 12.38 -8.68 39.14
N TYR A 729 11.71 -9.00 38.05
CA TYR A 729 12.09 -10.07 37.15
C TYR A 729 12.86 -9.49 35.96
N LEU A 730 14.01 -10.07 35.63
CA LEU A 730 14.86 -9.66 34.51
C LEU A 730 14.96 -10.79 33.50
N VAL A 731 14.58 -10.56 32.24
CA VAL A 731 14.88 -11.46 31.12
C VAL A 731 16.06 -10.87 30.36
N ASP A 732 17.17 -11.61 30.27
CA ASP A 732 18.34 -11.13 29.56
C ASP A 732 18.12 -11.09 28.04
N TYR A 733 18.54 -9.97 27.44
CA TYR A 733 18.51 -9.75 26.00
C TYR A 733 19.79 -8.98 25.61
N PRO A 734 20.94 -9.68 25.45
CA PRO A 734 22.23 -9.06 25.21
C PRO A 734 22.28 -8.12 24.00
N ALA A 735 23.15 -7.10 24.09
CA ALA A 735 23.38 -6.07 23.07
C ALA A 735 22.13 -5.23 22.67
N SER A 736 21.03 -5.29 23.43
CA SER A 736 19.87 -4.44 23.17
C SER A 736 20.12 -2.98 23.57
N GLY A 737 20.02 -2.06 22.61
CA GLY A 737 20.08 -0.61 22.86
C GLY A 737 18.86 -0.05 23.61
N GLN A 738 17.83 -0.86 23.82
CA GLN A 738 16.61 -0.51 24.58
C GLN A 738 16.25 -1.61 25.57
N SER A 739 15.50 -1.25 26.61
CA SER A 739 14.84 -2.19 27.51
C SER A 739 13.34 -1.98 27.52
N MET A 740 12.57 -3.06 27.44
CA MET A 740 11.13 -3.03 27.71
C MET A 740 10.90 -3.19 29.21
N ILE A 741 10.14 -2.28 29.82
CA ILE A 741 9.73 -2.29 31.22
C ILE A 741 8.22 -2.53 31.26
N ILE A 742 7.77 -3.51 32.06
CA ILE A 742 6.40 -3.56 32.55
C ILE A 742 6.40 -3.57 34.09
N ALA A 743 5.54 -2.74 34.69
CA ALA A 743 5.10 -2.88 36.07
C ALA A 743 3.66 -3.43 36.08
N SER A 744 3.36 -4.40 36.94
CA SER A 744 2.04 -5.04 36.97
C SER A 744 1.52 -5.29 38.38
N GLN A 745 0.21 -5.20 38.56
CA GLN A 745 -0.50 -5.68 39.73
C GLN A 745 -1.88 -6.22 39.31
N LEU A 746 -2.53 -6.99 40.18
CA LEU A 746 -3.93 -7.35 39.98
C LEU A 746 -4.85 -6.22 40.45
N VAL A 747 -5.97 -6.04 39.75
CA VAL A 747 -7.09 -5.18 40.13
C VAL A 747 -8.43 -5.89 39.89
N THR A 748 -9.51 -5.27 40.34
CA THR A 748 -10.88 -5.82 40.33
C THR A 748 -11.41 -6.15 38.93
N PRO A 749 -12.32 -7.14 38.75
CA PRO A 749 -12.84 -7.56 37.45
C PRO A 749 -13.47 -6.45 36.59
N SER A 750 -13.70 -6.75 35.31
CA SER A 750 -14.35 -5.82 34.35
C SER A 750 -15.71 -5.29 34.81
N ASN A 751 -16.46 -6.08 35.60
CA ASN A 751 -17.83 -5.78 36.02
C ASN A 751 -17.98 -5.27 37.46
N ASP A 752 -16.87 -4.97 38.16
CA ASP A 752 -16.95 -4.16 39.38
C ASP A 752 -17.51 -2.78 39.03
N LYS A 753 -18.50 -2.31 39.80
CA LYS A 753 -19.07 -0.96 39.73
C LYS A 753 -18.02 0.16 39.71
N ASP A 754 -16.87 -0.07 40.35
CA ASP A 754 -15.76 0.89 40.43
C ASP A 754 -14.96 0.99 39.11
N THR A 755 -15.20 0.10 38.13
CA THR A 755 -14.42 0.02 36.87
C THR A 755 -14.51 1.28 36.02
N LEU A 756 -15.64 1.98 35.95
CA LEU A 756 -15.72 3.23 35.17
C LEU A 756 -14.79 4.31 35.77
N ALA A 757 -14.85 4.49 37.09
CA ALA A 757 -14.00 5.44 37.80
C ALA A 757 -12.53 5.00 37.80
N PHE A 758 -12.23 3.69 37.86
CA PHE A 758 -10.87 3.16 37.71
C PHE A 758 -10.32 3.44 36.31
N ASN A 759 -11.11 3.22 35.27
CA ASN A 759 -10.69 3.47 33.89
C ASN A 759 -10.51 4.99 33.64
N ALA A 760 -11.33 5.87 34.24
CA ALA A 760 -11.12 7.33 34.16
C ALA A 760 -9.92 7.80 34.99
N MET A 761 -9.68 7.22 36.16
CA MET A 761 -8.49 7.45 36.97
C MET A 761 -7.21 7.04 36.21
N ASN A 762 -7.25 5.88 35.54
CA ASN A 762 -6.18 5.39 34.68
C ASN A 762 -5.81 6.40 33.59
N ASP A 763 -6.79 6.97 32.88
CA ASP A 763 -6.54 7.95 31.81
C ASP A 763 -5.75 9.19 32.27
N ILE A 764 -5.78 9.54 33.56
CA ILE A 764 -4.98 10.65 34.10
C ILE A 764 -3.52 10.22 34.31
N ILE A 765 -3.29 9.03 34.88
CA ILE A 765 -1.94 8.56 35.24
C ILE A 765 -1.16 7.96 34.06
N GLY A 766 -1.79 7.15 33.19
CA GLY A 766 -1.14 6.56 32.00
C GLY A 766 -2.05 6.07 30.86
N GLY A 767 -3.38 6.18 30.97
CA GLY A 767 -4.34 5.56 30.04
C GLY A 767 -4.63 6.32 28.73
N GLN A 768 -4.13 7.54 28.57
CA GLN A 768 -4.27 8.33 27.34
C GLN A 768 -2.95 9.02 26.98
N PHE A 769 -2.83 9.54 25.76
CA PHE A 769 -1.57 10.11 25.26
C PHE A 769 -1.04 11.26 26.14
N THR A 770 -1.92 12.12 26.67
CA THR A 770 -1.56 13.25 27.55
C THR A 770 -1.41 12.88 29.03
N ALA A 771 -1.44 11.58 29.37
CA ALA A 771 -1.34 11.11 30.75
C ALA A 771 0.08 11.28 31.34
N ARG A 772 0.16 11.44 32.66
CA ARG A 772 1.39 11.86 33.36
C ARG A 772 2.62 11.00 33.10
N VAL A 773 2.49 9.68 33.20
CA VAL A 773 3.60 8.74 33.00
C VAL A 773 4.14 8.83 31.56
N ASN A 774 3.27 9.06 30.57
CA ASN A 774 3.70 9.31 29.20
C ASN A 774 4.42 10.66 29.10
N MET A 775 3.82 11.75 29.58
CA MET A 775 4.39 13.10 29.46
C MET A 775 5.74 13.24 30.16
N ASN A 776 5.90 12.67 31.36
CA ASN A 776 7.20 12.63 32.05
C ASN A 776 8.24 11.86 31.19
N LEU A 777 8.04 10.56 30.94
CA LEU A 777 9.08 9.74 30.27
C LEU A 777 9.34 10.13 28.80
N ARG A 778 8.33 10.65 28.09
CA ARG A 778 8.36 10.93 26.65
C ARG A 778 8.72 12.38 26.34
N GLU A 779 8.00 13.36 26.89
CA GLU A 779 8.19 14.78 26.58
C GLU A 779 9.21 15.43 27.52
N ASP A 780 9.08 15.29 28.84
CA ASP A 780 10.02 15.92 29.80
C ASP A 780 11.42 15.28 29.78
N LYS A 781 11.52 13.98 29.44
CA LYS A 781 12.77 13.21 29.47
C LYS A 781 13.33 12.77 28.12
N GLY A 782 12.49 12.54 27.11
CA GLY A 782 12.91 11.94 25.83
C GLY A 782 13.48 10.51 25.94
N TRP A 783 13.12 9.75 26.98
CA TRP A 783 13.68 8.40 27.23
C TRP A 783 12.91 7.29 26.52
N THR A 784 11.62 7.51 26.21
CA THR A 784 10.75 6.58 25.50
C THR A 784 10.09 7.22 24.26
N TYR A 785 9.61 6.38 23.34
CA TYR A 785 8.62 6.78 22.33
C TYR A 785 7.17 6.82 22.90
N GLY A 786 6.90 6.10 23.99
CA GLY A 786 5.64 6.15 24.72
C GLY A 786 5.60 5.24 25.96
N ALA A 787 4.89 5.70 27.00
CA ALA A 787 4.61 4.93 28.21
C ALA A 787 3.12 4.99 28.53
N TRP A 788 2.52 3.84 28.82
CA TRP A 788 1.06 3.72 28.95
C TRP A 788 0.67 2.88 30.16
N SER A 789 -0.57 3.02 30.62
CA SER A 789 -1.16 2.09 31.58
C SER A 789 -2.60 1.71 31.23
N TYR A 790 -2.95 0.44 31.48
CA TYR A 790 -4.28 -0.12 31.23
C TYR A 790 -4.47 -1.40 32.03
N ALA A 791 -5.72 -1.80 32.26
CA ALA A 791 -6.04 -3.13 32.77
C ALA A 791 -6.76 -3.93 31.67
N LYS A 792 -6.28 -5.14 31.36
CA LYS A 792 -7.00 -6.04 30.42
C LYS A 792 -8.38 -6.38 30.97
N SER A 793 -9.37 -6.62 30.12
CA SER A 793 -10.67 -7.12 30.56
C SER A 793 -10.57 -8.59 31.02
N ALA A 794 -11.32 -8.95 32.07
CA ALA A 794 -11.48 -10.32 32.57
C ALA A 794 -12.73 -10.44 33.47
N LYS A 795 -13.31 -11.66 33.58
CA LYS A 795 -14.39 -12.01 34.52
C LYS A 795 -13.89 -12.15 35.97
N GLY A 796 -12.68 -12.66 36.15
CA GLY A 796 -11.95 -12.64 37.42
C GLY A 796 -11.08 -11.39 37.58
N GLN A 797 -10.17 -11.40 38.56
CA GLN A 797 -9.20 -10.31 38.74
C GLN A 797 -8.40 -10.09 37.45
N ARG A 798 -8.20 -8.83 37.06
CA ARG A 798 -7.50 -8.44 35.83
C ARG A 798 -6.10 -7.88 36.13
N PRO A 799 -5.14 -8.01 35.20
CA PRO A 799 -3.83 -7.41 35.36
C PRO A 799 -3.89 -5.95 34.93
N PHE A 800 -3.66 -5.05 35.88
CA PHE A 800 -3.28 -3.66 35.59
C PHE A 800 -1.79 -3.62 35.26
N LEU A 801 -1.46 -2.90 34.20
CA LEU A 801 -0.15 -2.84 33.58
C LEU A 801 0.25 -1.38 33.40
N VAL A 802 1.52 -1.08 33.64
CA VAL A 802 2.23 0.11 33.15
C VAL A 802 3.35 -0.40 32.24
N ASN A 803 3.42 0.04 30.98
CA ASN A 803 4.40 -0.46 30.01
C ASN A 803 5.14 0.65 29.26
N THR A 804 6.42 0.43 28.94
CA THR A 804 7.24 1.36 28.14
C THR A 804 8.53 0.71 27.63
N SER A 805 8.97 1.08 26.42
CA SER A 805 10.32 0.79 25.92
C SER A 805 11.20 2.02 26.06
N VAL A 806 12.37 1.90 26.70
CA VAL A 806 13.29 3.02 26.98
C VAL A 806 14.71 2.73 26.50
N GLN A 807 15.52 3.77 26.33
CA GLN A 807 16.97 3.65 26.14
C GLN A 807 17.59 2.81 27.28
N ALA A 808 18.46 1.84 26.96
CA ALA A 808 18.94 0.87 27.94
C ALA A 808 19.79 1.47 29.08
N ASP A 809 20.39 2.65 28.90
CA ASP A 809 21.10 3.37 29.98
C ASP A 809 20.17 4.24 30.86
N LYS A 810 18.88 4.29 30.53
CA LYS A 810 17.82 4.99 31.28
C LYS A 810 16.84 4.04 31.99
N THR A 811 17.03 2.72 31.91
CA THR A 811 16.09 1.72 32.47
C THR A 811 15.76 1.99 33.94
N GLY A 812 16.78 2.11 34.80
CA GLY A 812 16.57 2.33 36.24
C GLY A 812 15.99 3.71 36.54
N ALA A 813 16.42 4.74 35.81
CA ALA A 813 15.87 6.08 35.94
C ALA A 813 14.37 6.13 35.53
N SER A 814 13.99 5.35 34.51
CA SER A 814 12.60 5.26 34.03
C SER A 814 11.71 4.50 35.01
N MET A 815 12.18 3.38 35.58
CA MET A 815 11.45 2.68 36.66
C MET A 815 11.25 3.58 37.89
N ALA A 816 12.28 4.37 38.26
CA ALA A 816 12.19 5.32 39.36
C ALA A 816 11.17 6.45 39.07
N GLU A 817 11.14 7.00 37.85
CA GLU A 817 10.15 8.01 37.44
C GLU A 817 8.73 7.42 37.38
N ILE A 818 8.54 6.16 36.95
CA ILE A 818 7.22 5.48 37.00
C ILE A 818 6.72 5.37 38.44
N ALA A 819 7.51 4.79 39.35
CA ALA A 819 7.13 4.66 40.76
C ALA A 819 6.80 6.04 41.36
N LYS A 820 7.67 7.02 41.13
CA LYS A 820 7.55 8.41 41.56
C LYS A 820 6.30 9.13 41.04
N GLU A 821 5.80 8.83 39.83
CA GLU A 821 4.52 9.39 39.36
C GLU A 821 3.32 8.75 40.08
N PHE A 822 3.32 7.43 40.29
CA PHE A 822 2.27 6.76 41.06
C PHE A 822 2.25 7.22 42.53
N ASP A 823 3.41 7.33 43.17
CA ASP A 823 3.55 7.86 44.55
C ASP A 823 3.05 9.31 44.66
N GLN A 824 3.38 10.15 43.67
CA GLN A 824 2.88 11.52 43.65
C GLN A 824 1.37 11.57 43.38
N PHE A 825 0.85 10.73 42.51
CA PHE A 825 -0.58 10.63 42.21
C PHE A 825 -1.42 10.15 43.40
N LEU A 826 -0.86 9.30 44.25
CA LEU A 826 -1.48 8.89 45.52
C LEU A 826 -1.35 9.94 46.62
N ALA A 827 -0.18 10.60 46.74
CA ALA A 827 0.12 11.50 47.86
C ALA A 827 0.14 13.01 47.50
N LYS A 828 1.23 13.50 46.89
CA LYS A 828 1.57 14.95 46.87
C LYS A 828 0.95 15.75 45.71
N LYS A 829 0.56 15.07 44.64
CA LYS A 829 -0.08 15.61 43.43
C LYS A 829 -1.25 14.69 43.03
N PRO A 830 -2.33 14.58 43.81
CA PRO A 830 -3.49 13.81 43.35
C PRO A 830 -4.07 14.38 42.04
N ALA A 831 -4.97 13.63 41.40
CA ALA A 831 -5.73 14.12 40.24
C ALA A 831 -6.33 15.52 40.49
N THR A 832 -6.31 16.37 39.47
CA THR A 832 -6.86 17.74 39.45
C THR A 832 -8.24 17.79 38.74
N ALA A 833 -8.91 18.94 38.80
CA ALA A 833 -10.17 19.14 38.07
C ALA A 833 -9.94 19.10 36.55
N ASP A 834 -9.01 19.91 36.06
CA ASP A 834 -8.64 20.06 34.66
C ASP A 834 -8.30 18.72 33.98
N GLU A 835 -7.57 17.83 34.68
CA GLU A 835 -7.28 16.47 34.22
C GLU A 835 -8.53 15.59 34.10
N LEU A 836 -9.43 15.66 35.09
CA LEU A 836 -10.68 14.90 35.06
C LEU A 836 -11.63 15.44 33.99
N ASP A 837 -11.74 16.75 33.83
CA ASP A 837 -12.61 17.38 32.84
C ASP A 837 -12.09 17.12 31.41
N LEU A 838 -10.77 17.06 31.20
CA LEU A 838 -10.17 16.57 29.95
C LEU A 838 -10.52 15.10 29.70
N VAL A 839 -10.41 14.22 30.71
CA VAL A 839 -10.79 12.80 30.59
C VAL A 839 -12.27 12.64 30.26
N LYS A 840 -13.16 13.40 30.91
CA LYS A 840 -14.60 13.42 30.61
C LYS A 840 -14.87 13.84 29.17
N GLN A 841 -14.34 15.01 28.77
CA GLN A 841 -14.50 15.52 27.41
C GLN A 841 -14.00 14.51 26.37
N ASN A 842 -12.82 13.91 26.58
CA ASN A 842 -12.27 12.89 25.69
C ASN A 842 -13.15 11.63 25.65
N ARG A 843 -13.63 11.15 26.81
CA ARG A 843 -14.49 9.95 26.90
C ARG A 843 -15.88 10.14 26.30
N ILE A 844 -16.43 11.36 26.30
CA ILE A 844 -17.75 11.68 25.78
C ILE A 844 -17.68 12.04 24.29
N ARG A 845 -16.74 12.92 23.89
CA ARG A 845 -16.58 13.36 22.49
C ARG A 845 -16.18 12.23 21.54
N LYS A 846 -15.57 11.15 22.05
CA LYS A 846 -15.27 9.96 21.24
C LYS A 846 -16.44 8.99 21.03
N LEU A 847 -17.57 9.14 21.74
CA LEU A 847 -18.68 8.17 21.66
C LEU A 847 -19.28 8.02 20.25
N PRO A 848 -19.50 9.09 19.46
CA PRO A 848 -19.99 8.93 18.08
C PRO A 848 -19.10 8.03 17.22
N GLY A 849 -17.77 8.23 17.28
CA GLY A 849 -16.81 7.38 16.57
C GLY A 849 -16.65 5.98 17.18
N SER A 850 -16.86 5.83 18.50
CA SER A 850 -16.73 4.54 19.20
C SER A 850 -17.81 3.52 18.82
N TYR A 851 -18.89 3.96 18.17
CA TYR A 851 -19.99 3.11 17.69
C TYR A 851 -20.26 3.27 16.18
N GLU A 852 -19.34 3.90 15.45
CA GLU A 852 -19.54 4.30 14.05
C GLU A 852 -19.83 3.11 13.13
N THR A 853 -19.03 2.05 13.21
CA THR A 853 -19.20 0.84 12.39
C THR A 853 -20.06 -0.22 13.08
N ASN A 854 -20.60 -1.16 12.29
CA ASN A 854 -21.26 -2.35 12.84
C ASN A 854 -20.32 -3.11 13.78
N SER A 855 -19.09 -3.43 13.34
CA SER A 855 -18.09 -4.16 14.13
C SER A 855 -17.71 -3.47 15.46
N ALA A 856 -17.71 -2.13 15.50
CA ALA A 856 -17.43 -1.38 16.74
C ALA A 856 -18.59 -1.45 17.74
N LEU A 857 -19.84 -1.40 17.25
CA LEU A 857 -21.02 -1.63 18.08
C LEU A 857 -21.14 -3.11 18.51
N LEU A 858 -20.85 -4.05 17.60
CA LEU A 858 -20.81 -5.49 17.84
C LEU A 858 -19.88 -5.81 19.00
N GLY A 859 -18.60 -5.43 18.90
CA GLY A 859 -17.62 -5.63 19.97
C GLY A 859 -18.01 -4.93 21.28
N SER A 860 -18.70 -3.80 21.23
CA SER A 860 -19.22 -3.11 22.43
C SER A 860 -20.32 -3.92 23.13
N ILE A 861 -21.24 -4.51 22.37
CA ILE A 861 -22.30 -5.39 22.89
C ILE A 861 -21.72 -6.74 23.33
N SER A 862 -20.75 -7.30 22.60
CA SER A 862 -20.03 -8.53 22.98
C SER A 862 -19.29 -8.35 24.31
N ASN A 863 -18.65 -7.20 24.57
CA ASN A 863 -18.06 -6.89 25.89
C ASN A 863 -19.13 -6.81 27.00
N LEU A 864 -20.29 -6.24 26.69
CA LEU A 864 -21.43 -6.12 27.61
C LEU A 864 -21.98 -7.51 27.98
N VAL A 865 -22.09 -8.41 26.99
CA VAL A 865 -22.48 -9.82 27.19
C VAL A 865 -21.40 -10.62 27.91
N GLU A 866 -20.13 -10.53 27.49
CA GLU A 866 -19.02 -11.31 28.07
C GLU A 866 -18.89 -11.05 29.57
N TYR A 867 -18.81 -9.77 29.98
CA TYR A 867 -18.60 -9.42 31.38
C TYR A 867 -19.90 -9.23 32.18
N ASN A 868 -21.06 -9.46 31.56
CA ASN A 868 -22.39 -9.27 32.15
C ASN A 868 -22.56 -7.83 32.70
N LEU A 869 -22.20 -6.83 31.89
CA LEU A 869 -22.35 -5.41 32.26
C LEU A 869 -23.83 -4.99 32.13
N PRO A 870 -24.32 -4.04 32.95
CA PRO A 870 -25.67 -3.50 32.82
C PRO A 870 -25.92 -2.92 31.43
N GLU A 871 -27.07 -3.24 30.81
CA GLU A 871 -27.39 -2.76 29.46
C GLU A 871 -27.47 -1.23 29.38
N GLU A 872 -27.85 -0.57 30.48
CA GLU A 872 -27.82 0.89 30.59
C GLU A 872 -26.42 1.52 30.53
N ASP A 873 -25.33 0.75 30.65
CA ASP A 873 -23.98 1.27 30.42
C ASP A 873 -23.74 1.64 28.96
N LEU A 874 -24.45 1.03 28.00
CA LEU A 874 -24.39 1.37 26.58
C LEU A 874 -25.04 2.75 26.32
N TYR A 875 -26.24 2.96 26.87
CA TYR A 875 -27.04 4.16 26.60
C TYR A 875 -26.69 5.36 27.49
N LYS A 876 -26.31 5.12 28.75
CA LYS A 876 -26.04 6.18 29.75
C LYS A 876 -24.55 6.44 29.95
N TYR A 877 -23.65 5.88 29.12
CA TYR A 877 -22.21 6.00 29.31
C TYR A 877 -21.74 7.44 29.56
N GLY A 878 -22.15 8.37 28.71
CA GLY A 878 -21.78 9.78 28.83
C GLY A 878 -22.30 10.45 30.12
N GLU A 879 -23.50 10.08 30.56
CA GLU A 879 -24.10 10.60 31.80
C GLU A 879 -23.39 10.03 33.04
N LYS A 880 -22.98 8.76 33.01
CA LYS A 880 -22.16 8.13 34.04
C LYS A 880 -20.73 8.70 34.07
N VAL A 881 -20.16 9.07 32.92
CA VAL A 881 -18.86 9.77 32.84
C VAL A 881 -18.97 11.20 33.40
N GLU A 882 -20.02 11.95 33.08
CA GLU A 882 -20.20 13.30 33.67
C GLU A 882 -20.43 13.27 35.18
N ALA A 883 -21.07 12.22 35.71
CA ALA A 883 -21.25 12.05 37.15
C ALA A 883 -19.95 11.81 37.94
N LEU A 884 -18.86 11.41 37.26
CA LEU A 884 -17.55 11.20 37.90
C LEU A 884 -17.05 12.49 38.55
N ASN A 885 -16.49 12.35 39.74
CA ASN A 885 -16.03 13.47 40.55
C ASN A 885 -14.65 13.23 41.17
N LEU A 886 -13.96 14.33 41.52
CA LEU A 886 -12.56 14.27 41.91
C LEU A 886 -12.30 13.54 43.24
N LYS A 887 -13.31 13.47 44.13
CA LYS A 887 -13.24 12.71 45.38
C LYS A 887 -13.25 11.21 45.10
N GLU A 888 -14.13 10.77 44.20
CA GLU A 888 -14.23 9.38 43.74
C GLU A 888 -12.95 8.91 43.07
N ILE A 889 -12.44 9.65 42.06
CA ILE A 889 -11.19 9.33 41.36
C ILE A 889 -10.01 9.14 42.34
N ARG A 890 -9.88 10.03 43.33
CA ARG A 890 -8.83 9.94 44.37
C ARG A 890 -9.06 8.75 45.32
N SER A 891 -10.30 8.45 45.67
CA SER A 891 -10.64 7.28 46.50
C SER A 891 -10.35 5.96 45.76
N ILE A 892 -10.60 5.92 44.46
CA ILE A 892 -10.37 4.77 43.58
C ILE A 892 -8.87 4.53 43.37
N ALA A 893 -8.09 5.59 43.16
CA ALA A 893 -6.62 5.52 43.14
C ALA A 893 -6.09 4.89 44.43
N ASN A 894 -6.46 5.43 45.60
CA ASN A 894 -6.03 4.93 46.91
C ASN A 894 -6.56 3.53 47.27
N LYS A 895 -7.67 3.09 46.66
CA LYS A 895 -8.26 1.76 46.88
C LYS A 895 -7.56 0.66 46.08
N TYR A 896 -7.11 0.96 44.86
CA TYR A 896 -6.65 -0.07 43.92
C TYR A 896 -5.19 0.03 43.48
N LEU A 897 -4.52 1.18 43.58
CA LEU A 897 -3.11 1.31 43.18
C LEU A 897 -2.17 1.02 44.34
N THR A 898 -1.24 0.09 44.14
CA THR A 898 -0.23 -0.32 45.13
C THR A 898 1.15 -0.41 44.48
N PRO A 899 1.79 0.73 44.14
CA PRO A 899 3.08 0.75 43.42
C PRO A 899 4.21 0.03 44.18
N ASP A 900 4.21 0.09 45.51
CA ASP A 900 5.10 -0.69 46.40
C ASP A 900 5.01 -2.21 46.19
N ASN A 901 3.94 -2.70 45.55
CA ASN A 901 3.65 -4.11 45.31
C ASN A 901 3.72 -4.50 43.82
N PHE A 902 4.20 -3.61 42.93
CA PHE A 902 4.32 -3.94 41.51
C PHE A 902 5.24 -5.14 41.26
N VAL A 903 4.74 -6.11 40.48
CA VAL A 903 5.52 -7.12 39.78
C VAL A 903 6.15 -6.43 38.58
N TRP A 904 7.43 -6.07 38.69
CA TRP A 904 8.21 -5.55 37.58
C TRP A 904 8.77 -6.71 36.75
N LEU A 905 8.63 -6.63 35.43
CA LEU A 905 9.32 -7.50 34.48
C LEU A 905 10.01 -6.63 33.44
N VAL A 906 11.33 -6.77 33.34
CA VAL A 906 12.19 -5.97 32.45
C VAL A 906 12.95 -6.89 31.51
N ALA A 907 12.95 -6.58 30.21
CA ALA A 907 13.71 -7.30 29.20
C ALA A 907 14.72 -6.37 28.51
N GLY A 908 16.00 -6.74 28.50
CA GLY A 908 17.12 -5.94 27.97
C GLY A 908 18.47 -6.53 28.37
N ASP A 909 19.58 -5.91 27.97
CA ASP A 909 20.92 -6.42 28.29
C ASP A 909 21.16 -6.36 29.81
N ILE A 910 21.29 -7.53 30.44
CA ILE A 910 21.35 -7.63 31.90
C ILE A 910 22.56 -6.88 32.48
N ASN A 911 23.68 -6.81 31.75
CA ASN A 911 24.91 -6.16 32.20
C ASN A 911 24.75 -4.64 32.26
N VAL A 912 23.85 -4.07 31.45
CA VAL A 912 23.54 -2.64 31.41
C VAL A 912 22.42 -2.28 32.38
N ILE A 913 21.33 -3.04 32.39
CA ILE A 913 20.13 -2.68 33.17
C ILE A 913 20.26 -3.05 34.66
N ARG A 914 20.84 -4.21 34.98
CA ARG A 914 20.87 -4.72 36.36
C ARG A 914 21.63 -3.79 37.32
N PRO A 915 22.82 -3.23 36.98
CA PRO A 915 23.52 -2.28 37.85
C PRO A 915 22.85 -0.91 37.98
N GLN A 916 21.77 -0.63 37.23
CA GLN A 916 20.89 0.51 37.48
C GLN A 916 19.76 0.13 38.45
N ILE A 917 19.10 -0.99 38.19
CA ILE A 917 17.93 -1.45 38.95
C ILE A 917 18.32 -1.87 40.38
N GLU A 918 19.48 -2.50 40.56
CA GLU A 918 20.06 -2.83 41.88
C GLU A 918 20.24 -1.58 42.78
N LYS A 919 20.47 -0.39 42.19
CA LYS A 919 20.61 0.87 42.94
C LYS A 919 19.28 1.46 43.39
N LEU A 920 18.15 1.03 42.83
CA LEU A 920 16.83 1.53 43.20
C LEU A 920 16.28 0.86 44.46
N GLY A 921 16.73 -0.37 44.75
CA GLY A 921 16.24 -1.14 45.91
C GLY A 921 14.77 -1.58 45.82
N LEU A 922 14.14 -1.55 44.63
CA LEU A 922 12.69 -1.77 44.44
C LEU A 922 12.19 -3.15 44.89
N GLY A 923 13.04 -4.17 45.02
CA GLY A 923 12.61 -5.50 45.42
C GLY A 923 13.67 -6.58 45.23
N GLU A 924 13.24 -7.84 45.40
CA GLU A 924 14.04 -9.00 45.04
C GLU A 924 14.26 -9.05 43.51
N ILE A 925 15.52 -9.19 43.08
CA ILE A 925 15.88 -9.32 41.66
C ILE A 925 16.07 -10.81 41.31
N VAL A 926 15.27 -11.29 40.36
CA VAL A 926 15.29 -12.66 39.83
C VAL A 926 15.57 -12.62 38.33
N VAL A 927 16.53 -13.40 37.86
CA VAL A 927 16.82 -13.54 36.42
C VAL A 927 16.01 -14.71 35.86
N LEU A 928 15.38 -14.53 34.71
CA LEU A 928 14.53 -15.53 34.04
C LEU A 928 15.07 -15.90 32.66
N ASP A 929 14.80 -17.14 32.23
CA ASP A 929 14.91 -17.57 30.84
C ASP A 929 13.73 -17.06 29.98
N LYS A 930 13.63 -17.51 28.73
CA LYS A 930 12.58 -17.08 27.79
C LYS A 930 11.28 -17.87 27.91
N GLU A 931 11.27 -18.82 28.84
CA GLU A 931 10.20 -19.73 29.18
C GLU A 931 9.52 -19.30 30.50
N GLY A 932 10.21 -18.46 31.29
CA GLY A 932 9.75 -17.88 32.55
C GLY A 932 10.39 -18.51 33.80
N ASN A 933 11.35 -19.42 33.66
CA ASN A 933 11.99 -20.10 34.78
C ASN A 933 13.20 -19.32 35.31
N PRO A 934 13.47 -19.32 36.63
CA PRO A 934 14.67 -18.69 37.18
C PRO A 934 15.99 -19.30 36.70
N VAL A 935 16.90 -18.47 36.25
CA VAL A 935 18.28 -18.85 35.87
C VAL A 935 19.18 -18.83 37.12
N ALA A 936 20.17 -19.72 37.16
CA ALA A 936 21.20 -19.70 38.20
C ALA A 936 22.02 -18.38 38.14
N LYS A 937 22.51 -17.93 39.31
CA LYS A 937 23.19 -16.64 39.50
C LYS A 937 24.63 -16.62 38.96
#